data_AF-A0A929WWV9-F1
#
_entry.id   AF-A0A929WWV9-F1
#
_cell.length_a   1.000
_cell.length_b   1.000
_cell.length_c   1.000
_cell.angle_alpha   90.00
_cell.angle_beta   90.00
_cell.angle_gamma   90.00
#
_symmetry.space_group_name_H-M   'P 1'
#
loop_
_entity.id
_entity.type
_entity.pdbx_description
1 polymer ?
#
loop_
_entity_poly.entity_id
_entity_poly.type
_entity_poly.pdbx_seq_one_letter_code
_entity_poly.pdbx_strand_id
1 'polypeptide(L)'
;MKQHLVKHSYAAIIALFIALFALPVQAQSIAKPALKNNSGEMSIVGNKNKKASVKSSETLPLFEDFESGEIPDGWTVIDANNDGKNWMVFSNEKNTWVTPKSGKCVIGSFSDDDGNLDPDNYLISPKLSGATRLTYWFSLNTKYPDDRYQVLASTTGKDISDFTIVLKDERPTGLKPIKDGSKQSEWVNRTLQLPVGTKYIAFRHFDSNKSGEGNYIFLDDITIDDKAINYDLWIAGKQVTSDNCKDLAEFEGVSGIVIYDPQSNILTLENAIIDTTSPNAIDSRIDNLTINLIGTNRLVTANTSTLRITKPLTITGGGTLNVNSLSSCGILVIHTDLTITDCIVTAVGHEGITGAYDSGAKLLIRNATVTAEGGNGSISDFASLTLEGCAITQPAGAAFDPSQNAVVLNGEMVTSEVVITPQSTDYDLQICGTQVTPDNCGDLTIFDGVSGTVKYDPTNKVLTLKDAIISSTTTNAIVSNIDGLTINVIGTNSLTTTDKATISFRSPLTITGGGTLNAKSGSDCAVYANETNLTINNCIVNAESRAYAIAGNDGTRETLTINNAMVTAEGKENGSICDFANVVLVGCDILQPTGAAFDADLRGIALNGAIVKSKVIIGDPSSIHTPTIDNAAKQGIYTLSGVKLNSKVEDLPRGIYIVNGKKVVK
;
A
#
# COMPACT_ATOMS: atom_id res chain seq x y z
N MET A 1 0.09 37.60 -13.48
CA MET A 1 -0.60 37.72 -12.17
C MET A 1 -1.38 36.44 -11.79
N LYS A 2 -0.78 35.25 -12.03
CA LYS A 2 -1.33 33.91 -11.68
C LYS A 2 -0.21 32.88 -11.44
N GLN A 3 0.90 33.30 -10.83
CA GLN A 3 2.00 32.38 -10.43
C GLN A 3 2.48 32.59 -8.98
N HIS A 4 1.82 33.44 -8.20
CA HIS A 4 2.12 33.65 -6.77
C HIS A 4 1.01 33.16 -5.82
N LEU A 5 -0.02 32.47 -6.32
CA LEU A 5 -1.14 31.98 -5.49
C LEU A 5 -1.08 30.49 -5.12
N VAL A 6 -0.10 29.72 -5.59
CA VAL A 6 -0.01 28.26 -5.32
C VAL A 6 1.07 27.91 -4.29
N LYS A 7 1.98 28.85 -3.97
CA LYS A 7 3.01 28.66 -2.92
C LYS A 7 2.49 28.85 -1.49
N HIS A 8 1.29 29.42 -1.30
CA HIS A 8 0.71 29.66 0.03
C HIS A 8 -0.39 28.67 0.42
N SER A 9 -0.82 27.78 -0.47
CA SER A 9 -1.85 26.77 -0.18
C SER A 9 -1.28 25.56 0.58
N TYR A 10 0.01 25.23 0.40
CA TYR A 10 0.66 24.10 1.08
C TYR A 10 1.09 24.43 2.51
N ALA A 11 1.50 25.67 2.79
CA ALA A 11 1.80 26.12 4.16
C ALA A 11 0.54 26.23 5.04
N ALA A 12 -0.63 26.48 4.44
CA ALA A 12 -1.90 26.58 5.16
C ALA A 12 -2.49 25.22 5.56
N ILE A 13 -2.21 24.15 4.80
CA ILE A 13 -2.68 22.79 5.11
C ILE A 13 -1.84 22.16 6.24
N ILE A 14 -0.56 22.50 6.34
CA ILE A 14 0.31 22.05 7.44
C ILE A 14 -0.02 22.79 8.75
N ALA A 15 -0.40 24.07 8.70
CA ALA A 15 -0.91 24.79 9.87
C ALA A 15 -2.27 24.23 10.37
N LEU A 16 -3.08 23.62 9.49
CA LEU A 16 -4.36 23.02 9.85
C LEU A 16 -4.20 21.69 10.61
N PHE A 17 -3.12 20.94 10.37
CA PHE A 17 -2.84 19.70 11.12
C PHE A 17 -2.19 19.93 12.49
N ILE A 18 -1.50 21.05 12.69
CA ILE A 18 -0.92 21.42 14.00
C ILE A 18 -1.97 22.07 14.93
N ALA A 19 -3.04 22.65 14.39
CA ALA A 19 -4.11 23.28 15.18
C ALA A 19 -5.19 22.32 15.73
N LEU A 20 -5.21 21.05 15.29
CA LEU A 20 -6.23 20.06 15.72
C LEU A 20 -5.98 19.46 17.12
N PHE A 21 -4.88 19.83 17.80
CA PHE A 21 -4.58 19.42 19.18
C PHE A 21 -4.63 20.57 20.21
N ALA A 22 -5.17 21.74 19.85
CA ALA A 22 -5.34 22.84 20.79
C ALA A 22 -6.71 23.52 20.62
N LEU A 23 -7.75 22.93 21.23
CA LEU A 23 -8.94 23.69 21.63
C LEU A 23 -9.12 23.59 23.14
N PRO A 24 -9.49 24.70 23.81
CA PRO A 24 -9.65 24.74 25.26
C PRO A 24 -10.94 24.00 25.65
N VAL A 25 -10.84 23.10 26.64
CA VAL A 25 -12.03 22.57 27.32
C VAL A 25 -12.68 23.72 28.07
N GLN A 26 -13.76 24.23 27.51
CA GLN A 26 -14.63 25.21 28.15
C GLN A 26 -15.37 24.50 29.28
N ALA A 27 -15.13 24.95 30.51
CA ALA A 27 -15.84 24.50 31.69
C ALA A 27 -17.36 24.75 31.53
N GLN A 28 -18.15 23.68 31.47
CA GLN A 28 -19.58 23.75 31.76
C GLN A 28 -19.82 23.19 33.16
N SER A 29 -19.94 24.12 34.10
CA SER A 29 -20.50 23.88 35.42
C SER A 29 -21.98 23.50 35.28
N ILE A 30 -22.34 22.26 35.60
CA ILE A 30 -23.72 21.92 35.97
C ILE A 30 -23.78 21.88 37.49
N ALA A 31 -24.38 22.92 38.06
CA ALA A 31 -24.74 23.00 39.45
C ALA A 31 -25.94 22.09 39.76
N LYS A 32 -25.85 21.29 40.84
CA LYS A 32 -26.90 21.02 41.86
C LYS A 32 -26.53 19.80 42.73
N PRO A 33 -27.02 19.71 43.99
CA PRO A 33 -26.90 20.65 45.09
C PRO A 33 -26.21 20.01 46.31
N ALA A 34 -25.84 20.85 47.27
CA ALA A 34 -25.27 20.47 48.54
C ALA A 34 -26.13 19.44 49.31
N LEU A 35 -25.49 18.36 49.76
CA LEU A 35 -25.91 17.61 50.93
C LEU A 35 -24.94 17.92 52.07
N LYS A 36 -25.37 18.81 52.96
CA LYS A 36 -24.86 18.89 54.32
C LYS A 36 -25.10 17.53 54.98
N ASN A 37 -24.08 16.92 55.55
CA ASN A 37 -24.25 16.26 56.85
C ASN A 37 -22.98 16.36 57.70
N ASN A 38 -23.25 16.76 58.94
CA ASN A 38 -22.36 17.12 60.01
C ASN A 38 -21.36 16.05 60.47
N SER A 39 -20.29 16.59 61.08
CA SER A 39 -19.64 16.18 62.34
C SER A 39 -18.80 14.91 62.36
N GLY A 40 -17.50 15.12 62.60
CA GLY A 40 -16.60 14.11 63.13
C GLY A 40 -15.13 14.49 62.95
N GLU A 41 -14.64 15.49 63.69
CA GLU A 41 -13.19 15.63 63.92
C GLU A 41 -12.68 14.36 64.59
N MET A 42 -11.72 13.67 63.98
CA MET A 42 -10.77 12.80 64.68
C MET A 42 -9.38 12.89 64.03
N SER A 43 -8.56 13.74 64.65
CA SER A 43 -7.12 13.59 64.92
C SER A 43 -6.24 12.90 63.85
N ILE A 44 -5.64 13.69 62.97
CA ILE A 44 -4.39 13.33 62.27
C ILE A 44 -3.22 13.78 63.14
N VAL A 45 -2.59 12.83 63.85
CA VAL A 45 -1.29 13.06 64.50
C VAL A 45 -0.20 12.73 63.50
N GLY A 46 0.56 13.76 63.12
CA GLY A 46 1.98 13.64 62.79
C GLY A 46 2.32 13.24 61.36
N ASN A 47 2.41 14.22 60.45
CA ASN A 47 3.64 14.29 59.68
C ASN A 47 4.04 15.76 59.47
N LYS A 48 5.29 16.06 59.81
CA LYS A 48 5.83 17.41 59.78
C LYS A 48 5.94 17.86 58.31
N ASN A 49 5.16 18.87 57.93
CA ASN A 49 5.41 19.64 56.72
C ASN A 49 6.81 20.28 56.83
N LYS A 50 7.82 19.65 56.22
CA LYS A 50 9.07 20.34 55.88
C LYS A 50 8.70 21.42 54.87
N LYS A 51 8.76 22.67 55.34
CA LYS A 51 8.62 23.88 54.55
C LYS A 51 9.59 23.78 53.36
N ALA A 52 9.06 23.76 52.14
CA ALA A 52 9.86 23.70 50.93
C ALA A 52 10.82 24.90 50.89
N SER A 53 12.09 24.63 51.13
CA SER A 53 13.18 25.48 50.67
C SER A 53 13.06 25.56 49.16
N VAL A 54 12.96 26.76 48.60
CA VAL A 54 13.11 26.99 47.15
C VAL A 54 14.56 26.65 46.82
N LYS A 55 14.85 25.36 46.64
CA LYS A 55 16.11 24.89 46.06
C LYS A 55 16.16 25.43 44.64
N SER A 56 17.25 26.10 44.30
CA SER A 56 17.63 26.43 42.93
C SER A 56 17.57 25.16 42.06
N SER A 57 17.35 25.31 40.75
CA SER A 57 17.47 24.19 39.82
C SER A 57 18.80 23.45 40.05
N GLU A 58 18.75 22.11 40.05
CA GLU A 58 19.96 21.31 40.20
C GLU A 58 20.88 21.53 38.98
N THR A 59 22.19 21.62 39.23
CA THR A 59 23.20 21.74 38.18
C THR A 59 23.51 20.37 37.60
N LEU A 60 23.53 20.26 36.27
CA LEU A 60 23.88 19.00 35.59
C LEU A 60 25.41 18.77 35.59
N PRO A 61 25.88 17.51 35.63
CA PRO A 61 25.08 16.28 35.69
C PRO A 61 24.47 16.04 37.08
N LEU A 62 23.21 15.57 37.12
CA LEU A 62 22.61 14.99 38.32
C LEU A 62 22.93 13.50 38.34
N PHE A 63 23.41 12.99 39.48
CA PHE A 63 23.61 11.56 39.71
C PHE A 63 22.94 11.15 41.03
N GLU A 64 22.17 10.07 40.98
CA GLU A 64 21.45 9.52 42.13
C GLU A 64 21.64 7.99 42.19
N ASP A 65 22.30 7.52 43.25
CA ASP A 65 22.59 6.12 43.57
C ASP A 65 21.80 5.62 44.80
N PHE A 66 20.95 6.47 45.39
CA PHE A 66 20.10 6.15 46.55
C PHE A 66 20.84 5.74 47.83
N GLU A 67 22.16 5.93 47.91
CA GLU A 67 22.99 5.49 49.04
C GLU A 67 22.70 6.25 50.34
N SER A 68 21.93 7.35 50.27
CA SER A 68 21.40 8.03 51.45
C SER A 68 20.43 7.15 52.27
N GLY A 69 19.85 6.12 51.64
CA GLY A 69 18.90 5.19 52.26
C GLY A 69 17.48 5.74 52.42
N GLU A 70 17.20 6.94 51.91
CA GLU A 70 15.90 7.61 51.94
C GLU A 70 15.58 8.23 50.56
N ILE A 71 14.34 8.68 50.34
CA ILE A 71 13.99 9.40 49.11
C ILE A 71 14.86 10.67 49.02
N PRO A 72 15.62 10.87 47.93
CA PRO A 72 16.63 11.92 47.90
C PRO A 72 16.04 13.34 47.90
N ASP A 73 16.78 14.28 48.47
CA ASP A 73 16.32 15.67 48.64
C ASP A 73 15.97 16.33 47.29
N GLY A 74 14.68 16.66 47.12
CA GLY A 74 14.14 17.35 45.93
C GLY A 74 13.37 16.43 44.97
N TRP A 75 13.54 15.12 45.12
CA TRP A 75 12.68 14.13 44.49
C TRP A 75 11.29 14.13 45.13
N THR A 76 10.28 13.68 44.39
CA THR A 76 8.89 13.66 44.84
C THR A 76 8.26 12.34 44.44
N VAL A 77 7.56 11.71 45.38
CA VAL A 77 6.77 10.51 45.11
C VAL A 77 5.29 10.87 45.06
N ILE A 78 4.54 10.29 44.11
CA ILE A 78 3.08 10.44 44.03
C ILE A 78 2.47 9.04 43.97
N ASP A 79 1.52 8.80 44.88
CA ASP A 79 0.65 7.62 44.94
C ASP A 79 -0.66 8.01 44.26
N ALA A 80 -0.77 7.74 42.95
CA ALA A 80 -1.91 8.22 42.18
C ALA A 80 -3.15 7.32 42.34
N ASN A 81 -2.96 6.03 42.63
CA ASN A 81 -4.04 5.08 42.90
C ASN A 81 -4.50 5.10 44.38
N ASN A 82 -3.77 5.78 45.27
CA ASN A 82 -4.07 5.98 46.70
C ASN A 82 -4.16 4.66 47.49
N ASP A 83 -3.32 3.68 47.18
CA ASP A 83 -3.27 2.40 47.90
C ASP A 83 -2.32 2.43 49.11
N GLY A 84 -1.58 3.53 49.30
CA GLY A 84 -0.61 3.72 50.37
C GLY A 84 0.75 3.07 50.11
N LYS A 85 0.95 2.45 48.95
CA LYS A 85 2.24 1.90 48.49
C LYS A 85 2.85 2.85 47.47
N ASN A 86 4.19 2.93 47.44
CA ASN A 86 4.89 3.78 46.48
C ASN A 86 6.34 3.32 46.27
N TRP A 87 7.08 4.09 45.47
CA TRP A 87 8.53 4.02 45.41
C TRP A 87 9.16 4.19 46.78
N MET A 88 10.03 3.24 47.15
CA MET A 88 10.75 3.25 48.42
C MET A 88 12.19 2.76 48.26
N VAL A 89 13.09 3.27 49.09
CA VAL A 89 14.51 2.89 49.04
C VAL A 89 14.74 1.61 49.85
N PHE A 90 15.41 0.64 49.23
CA PHE A 90 15.80 -0.63 49.83
C PHE A 90 17.31 -0.65 50.00
N SER A 91 17.77 -1.23 51.11
CA SER A 91 19.19 -1.56 51.30
C SER A 91 19.37 -3.07 51.42
N ASN A 92 20.45 -3.60 50.83
CA ASN A 92 20.82 -5.01 50.94
C ASN A 92 21.25 -5.42 52.37
N GLU A 93 21.55 -4.46 53.24
CA GLU A 93 21.83 -4.71 54.66
C GLU A 93 20.56 -5.08 55.44
N LYS A 94 19.40 -4.57 54.99
CA LYS A 94 18.08 -4.85 55.58
C LYS A 94 17.30 -5.91 54.79
N ASN A 95 17.51 -5.95 53.47
CA ASN A 95 16.79 -6.81 52.54
C ASN A 95 17.81 -7.67 51.78
N THR A 96 18.24 -8.77 52.38
CA THR A 96 19.37 -9.59 51.88
C THR A 96 19.12 -10.25 50.51
N TRP A 97 17.88 -10.25 50.04
CA TRP A 97 17.51 -10.77 48.72
C TRP A 97 17.71 -9.75 47.59
N VAL A 98 17.75 -8.45 47.91
CA VAL A 98 17.97 -7.36 46.96
C VAL A 98 19.47 -7.21 46.69
N THR A 99 19.84 -7.11 45.43
CA THR A 99 21.23 -6.86 44.99
C THR A 99 21.30 -5.54 44.22
N PRO A 100 21.74 -4.44 44.87
CA PRO A 100 21.95 -3.13 44.24
C PRO A 100 22.84 -3.15 43.01
N LYS A 101 22.67 -2.18 42.11
CA LYS A 101 23.50 -2.04 40.90
C LYS A 101 24.87 -1.49 41.27
N SER A 102 24.91 -0.56 42.21
CA SER A 102 26.10 -0.06 42.88
C SER A 102 25.83 0.11 44.38
N GLY A 103 26.88 0.29 45.18
CA GLY A 103 26.71 0.54 46.63
C GLY A 103 25.90 -0.52 47.39
N LYS A 104 24.93 -0.04 48.18
CA LYS A 104 24.11 -0.81 49.12
C LYS A 104 22.61 -0.58 48.96
N CYS A 105 22.19 0.44 48.21
CA CYS A 105 20.81 0.88 48.14
C CYS A 105 20.26 0.89 46.70
N VAL A 106 18.95 0.76 46.57
CA VAL A 106 18.20 0.93 45.30
C VAL A 106 16.85 1.57 45.62
N ILE A 107 16.15 2.12 44.63
CA ILE A 107 14.73 2.45 44.78
C ILE A 107 13.85 1.42 44.07
N GLY A 108 12.72 1.05 44.68
CA GLY A 108 11.81 0.05 44.12
C GLY A 108 10.34 0.38 44.29
N SER A 109 9.52 -0.11 43.37
CA SER A 109 8.05 -0.07 43.43
C SER A 109 7.49 -1.46 43.10
N PHE A 110 6.42 -1.87 43.78
CA PHE A 110 5.91 -3.24 43.76
C PHE A 110 4.51 -3.30 43.14
N SER A 111 4.26 -4.37 42.41
CA SER A 111 2.93 -4.79 41.94
C SER A 111 2.45 -6.06 42.64
N ASP A 112 3.31 -6.70 43.46
CA ASP A 112 2.94 -7.73 44.43
C ASP A 112 3.81 -7.60 45.69
N ASP A 113 3.17 -7.35 46.83
CA ASP A 113 3.80 -7.26 48.16
C ASP A 113 2.88 -7.92 49.20
N ASP A 114 2.94 -9.25 49.27
CA ASP A 114 2.02 -10.12 50.01
C ASP A 114 0.56 -10.02 49.53
N GLY A 115 0.37 -9.72 48.24
CA GLY A 115 -0.93 -9.52 47.62
C GLY A 115 -0.84 -8.69 46.34
N ASN A 116 -1.77 -8.93 45.43
CA ASN A 116 -1.82 -8.23 44.14
C ASN A 116 -2.09 -6.72 44.33
N LEU A 117 -1.18 -5.89 43.83
CA LEU A 117 -1.29 -4.43 43.78
C LEU A 117 -1.50 -3.96 42.34
N ASP A 118 -2.20 -2.84 42.16
CA ASP A 118 -2.39 -2.18 40.86
C ASP A 118 -1.71 -0.80 40.90
N PRO A 119 -0.36 -0.74 40.86
CA PRO A 119 0.37 0.48 41.16
C PRO A 119 0.03 1.60 40.18
N ASP A 120 0.03 2.84 40.65
CA ASP A 120 0.13 4.03 39.81
C ASP A 120 1.08 5.03 40.49
N ASN A 121 2.36 4.66 40.49
CA ASN A 121 3.38 5.23 41.36
C ASN A 121 4.38 6.05 40.57
N TYR A 122 4.55 7.33 40.92
CA TYR A 122 5.48 8.24 40.26
C TYR A 122 6.67 8.54 41.17
N LEU A 123 7.88 8.41 40.63
CA LEU A 123 9.12 8.96 41.19
C LEU A 123 9.58 10.11 40.31
N ILE A 124 9.51 11.34 40.82
CA ILE A 124 9.73 12.58 40.07
C ILE A 124 11.03 13.23 40.51
N SER A 125 11.86 13.63 39.55
CA SER A 125 13.15 14.31 39.79
C SER A 125 12.99 15.68 40.47
N PRO A 126 14.09 16.25 41.01
CA PRO A 126 14.20 17.67 41.26
C PRO A 126 14.01 18.50 39.98
N LYS A 127 13.94 19.84 40.14
CA LYS A 127 13.83 20.74 39.00
C LYS A 127 15.16 20.80 38.25
N LEU A 128 15.10 20.51 36.96
CA LEU A 128 16.22 20.45 36.02
C LEU A 128 16.29 21.73 35.17
N SER A 129 17.49 22.04 34.68
CA SER A 129 17.72 23.07 33.68
C SER A 129 18.74 22.56 32.66
N GLY A 130 18.37 22.53 31.38
CA GLY A 130 19.26 22.10 30.30
C GLY A 130 19.39 20.58 30.13
N ALA A 131 18.52 19.78 30.76
CA ALA A 131 18.60 18.32 30.66
C ALA A 131 18.24 17.84 29.25
N THR A 132 19.13 17.07 28.64
CA THR A 132 18.94 16.49 27.30
C THR A 132 18.96 14.97 27.34
N ARG A 133 19.57 14.35 28.35
CA ARG A 133 19.73 12.90 28.39
C ARG A 133 19.55 12.33 29.78
N LEU A 134 18.89 11.19 29.83
CA LEU A 134 18.68 10.38 31.02
C LEU A 134 19.31 9.00 30.80
N THR A 135 20.15 8.57 31.74
CA THR A 135 20.67 7.21 31.82
C THR A 135 20.30 6.61 33.17
N TYR A 136 19.86 5.36 33.21
CA TYR A 136 19.54 4.66 34.47
C TYR A 136 19.64 3.16 34.29
N TRP A 137 19.76 2.45 35.40
CA TRP A 137 19.70 0.99 35.42
C TRP A 137 18.38 0.55 36.03
N PHE A 138 17.78 -0.48 35.46
CA PHE A 138 16.60 -1.09 36.04
C PHE A 138 16.78 -2.60 36.19
N SER A 139 16.04 -3.19 37.13
CA SER A 139 15.98 -4.63 37.37
C SER A 139 14.55 -5.04 37.69
N LEU A 140 14.12 -6.21 37.17
CA LEU A 140 12.78 -6.76 37.35
C LEU A 140 12.87 -8.17 37.93
N ASN A 141 11.72 -8.77 38.21
CA ASN A 141 11.64 -10.18 38.59
C ASN A 141 11.64 -11.08 37.33
N THR A 142 12.61 -11.99 37.21
CA THR A 142 12.74 -12.89 36.05
C THR A 142 11.67 -13.98 36.01
N LYS A 143 11.09 -14.32 37.17
CA LYS A 143 10.01 -15.31 37.26
C LYS A 143 8.64 -14.69 37.04
N TYR A 144 8.49 -13.42 37.37
CA TYR A 144 7.25 -12.66 37.32
C TYR A 144 7.46 -11.33 36.56
N PRO A 145 7.61 -11.38 35.22
CA PRO A 145 8.02 -10.23 34.40
C PRO A 145 6.84 -9.41 33.87
N ASP A 146 5.71 -9.37 34.57
CA ASP A 146 4.53 -8.58 34.14
C ASP A 146 4.55 -7.13 34.64
N ASP A 147 5.58 -6.72 35.39
CA ASP A 147 5.78 -5.30 35.72
C ASP A 147 6.09 -4.47 34.48
N ARG A 148 5.47 -3.29 34.41
CA ARG A 148 5.62 -2.33 33.32
C ARG A 148 5.90 -0.96 33.89
N TYR A 149 6.65 -0.17 33.14
CA TYR A 149 6.89 1.21 33.53
C TYR A 149 7.01 2.13 32.32
N GLN A 150 6.86 3.41 32.61
CA GLN A 150 7.08 4.50 31.67
C GLN A 150 8.11 5.47 32.24
N VAL A 151 8.80 6.16 31.33
CA VAL A 151 9.54 7.39 31.66
C VAL A 151 8.80 8.55 31.03
N LEU A 152 8.59 9.60 31.81
CA LEU A 152 7.87 10.80 31.41
C LEU A 152 8.74 12.04 31.58
N ALA A 153 8.47 13.09 30.83
CA ALA A 153 9.10 14.40 30.99
C ALA A 153 8.05 15.52 31.02
N SER A 154 8.30 16.52 31.86
CA SER A 154 7.53 17.76 31.96
C SER A 154 8.41 18.97 31.66
N THR A 155 7.88 19.93 30.90
CA THR A 155 8.51 21.22 30.62
C THR A 155 7.96 22.35 31.51
N THR A 156 6.99 22.04 32.38
CA THR A 156 6.25 22.98 33.23
C THR A 156 6.45 22.65 34.70
N GLY A 157 5.52 21.91 35.30
CA GLY A 157 5.43 21.60 36.73
C GLY A 157 5.48 20.10 37.03
N LYS A 158 5.08 19.73 38.24
CA LYS A 158 5.07 18.34 38.74
C LYS A 158 3.65 17.73 38.76
N ASP A 159 2.64 18.42 38.24
CA ASP A 159 1.29 17.87 38.18
C ASP A 159 1.29 16.71 37.17
N ILE A 160 0.54 15.63 37.43
CA ILE A 160 0.53 14.45 36.56
C ILE A 160 0.20 14.82 35.10
N SER A 161 -0.69 15.80 34.90
CA SER A 161 -1.08 16.30 33.58
C SER A 161 0.02 17.07 32.83
N ASP A 162 1.08 17.51 33.51
CA ASP A 162 2.22 18.19 32.88
C ASP A 162 3.16 17.21 32.16
N PHE A 163 3.06 15.92 32.46
CA PHE A 163 3.97 14.91 31.96
C PHE A 163 3.56 14.36 30.59
N THR A 164 4.55 14.25 29.72
CA THR A 164 4.45 13.61 28.40
C THR A 164 5.33 12.36 28.36
N ILE A 165 4.92 11.35 27.59
CA ILE A 165 5.63 10.07 27.52
C ILE A 165 6.94 10.22 26.75
N VAL A 166 8.05 9.78 27.37
CA VAL A 166 9.38 9.66 26.75
C VAL A 166 9.65 8.20 26.36
N LEU A 167 9.34 7.28 27.26
CA LEU A 167 9.39 5.84 27.05
C LEU A 167 8.02 5.25 27.34
N LYS A 168 7.44 4.56 26.35
CA LYS A 168 6.10 4.00 26.42
C LYS A 168 6.11 2.51 26.76
N ASP A 169 5.35 2.13 27.79
CA ASP A 169 4.91 0.77 28.10
C ASP A 169 6.03 -0.29 28.04
N GLU A 170 7.18 0.00 28.65
CA GLU A 170 8.34 -0.87 28.55
C GLU A 170 8.11 -2.19 29.30
N ARG A 171 8.22 -3.31 28.57
CA ARG A 171 8.17 -4.69 29.09
C ARG A 171 9.33 -5.52 28.51
N PRO A 172 10.49 -5.54 29.17
CA PRO A 172 11.67 -6.26 28.71
C PRO A 172 11.44 -7.79 28.68
N THR A 173 11.91 -8.45 27.63
CA THR A 173 11.86 -9.92 27.49
C THR A 173 13.27 -10.52 27.59
N GLY A 174 13.36 -11.83 27.88
CA GLY A 174 14.65 -12.53 27.90
C GLY A 174 15.58 -12.14 29.05
N LEU A 175 15.03 -11.60 30.15
CA LEU A 175 15.80 -11.22 31.33
C LEU A 175 16.47 -12.44 31.98
N LYS A 176 17.75 -12.28 32.36
CA LYS A 176 18.53 -13.30 33.05
C LYS A 176 18.63 -12.99 34.54
N PRO A 177 18.62 -13.99 35.43
CA PRO A 177 18.88 -13.77 36.85
C PRO A 177 20.27 -13.18 37.09
N ILE A 178 20.39 -12.25 38.05
CA ILE A 178 21.69 -11.64 38.42
C ILE A 178 22.70 -12.66 38.97
N LYS A 179 22.22 -13.79 39.48
CA LYS A 179 23.00 -14.96 39.91
C LYS A 179 22.09 -16.18 39.97
N ASP A 180 22.68 -17.37 39.92
CA ASP A 180 21.94 -18.63 40.00
C ASP A 180 21.02 -18.67 41.23
N GLY A 181 19.76 -19.05 41.00
CA GLY A 181 18.72 -19.12 42.04
C GLY A 181 18.11 -17.77 42.45
N SER A 182 18.60 -16.64 41.95
CA SER A 182 17.98 -15.33 42.16
C SER A 182 16.73 -15.15 41.30
N LYS A 183 15.75 -14.41 41.83
CA LYS A 183 14.60 -13.94 41.04
C LYS A 183 14.81 -12.53 40.49
N GLN A 184 15.77 -11.77 41.02
CA GLN A 184 16.11 -10.45 40.50
C GLN A 184 16.91 -10.61 39.20
N SER A 185 16.53 -9.84 38.17
CA SER A 185 17.26 -9.83 36.91
C SER A 185 18.62 -9.16 37.04
N GLU A 186 19.54 -9.50 36.15
CA GLU A 186 20.66 -8.63 35.82
C GLU A 186 20.15 -7.21 35.57
N TRP A 187 20.96 -6.23 35.96
CA TRP A 187 20.65 -4.83 35.74
C TRP A 187 20.76 -4.50 34.25
N VAL A 188 19.75 -3.83 33.73
CA VAL A 188 19.68 -3.42 32.33
C VAL A 188 19.84 -1.91 32.26
N ASN A 189 20.81 -1.44 31.47
CA ASN A 189 21.01 -0.02 31.23
C ASN A 189 19.98 0.53 30.25
N ARG A 190 19.54 1.76 30.49
CA ARG A 190 18.69 2.54 29.59
C ARG A 190 19.29 3.91 29.42
N THR A 191 19.25 4.43 28.19
CA THR A 191 19.63 5.81 27.87
C THR A 191 18.57 6.39 26.95
N LEU A 192 17.97 7.50 27.38
CA LEU A 192 16.82 8.13 26.73
C LEU A 192 17.12 9.59 26.42
N GLN A 193 16.66 10.03 25.25
CA GLN A 193 16.64 11.45 24.91
C GLN A 193 15.49 12.14 25.64
N LEU A 194 15.79 13.30 26.22
CA LEU A 194 14.78 14.14 26.85
C LEU A 194 14.30 15.22 25.87
N PRO A 195 12.99 15.57 25.89
CA PRO A 195 12.49 16.72 25.15
C PRO A 195 13.20 18.03 25.54
N VAL A 196 13.38 18.92 24.56
CA VAL A 196 13.96 20.25 24.81
C VAL A 196 13.14 20.99 25.87
N GLY A 197 13.83 21.59 26.84
CA GLY A 197 13.20 22.33 27.93
C GLY A 197 12.65 21.45 29.06
N THR A 198 13.03 20.17 29.12
CA THR A 198 12.69 19.28 30.24
C THR A 198 13.11 19.89 31.57
N LYS A 199 12.13 20.04 32.47
CA LYS A 199 12.29 20.53 33.85
C LYS A 199 12.13 19.44 34.89
N TYR A 200 11.39 18.38 34.59
CA TYR A 200 11.20 17.23 35.47
C TYR A 200 11.12 15.95 34.66
N ILE A 201 11.64 14.87 35.22
CA ILE A 201 11.48 13.51 34.72
C ILE A 201 10.67 12.73 35.75
N ALA A 202 9.82 11.83 35.30
CA ALA A 202 9.14 10.88 36.18
C ALA A 202 9.34 9.44 35.71
N PHE A 203 9.63 8.54 36.65
CA PHE A 203 9.47 7.11 36.46
C PHE A 203 8.10 6.71 37.00
N ARG A 204 7.26 6.13 36.14
CA ARG A 204 5.91 5.72 36.50
C ARG A 204 5.81 4.20 36.46
N HIS A 205 5.60 3.57 37.62
CA HIS A 205 5.24 2.16 37.71
C HIS A 205 3.72 2.06 37.70
N PHE A 206 3.16 1.47 36.64
CA PHE A 206 1.71 1.45 36.42
C PHE A 206 1.28 0.30 35.51
N ASP A 207 -0.02 -0.01 35.55
CA ASP A 207 -0.63 -1.04 34.68
C ASP A 207 0.10 -2.39 34.73
N SER A 208 0.69 -2.69 35.89
CA SER A 208 1.46 -3.90 36.14
C SER A 208 0.57 -5.01 36.70
N ASN A 209 1.09 -6.24 36.64
CA ASN A 209 0.51 -7.43 37.28
C ASN A 209 -0.92 -7.76 36.84
N LYS A 210 -1.29 -7.37 35.60
CA LYS A 210 -2.60 -7.72 35.03
C LYS A 210 -2.73 -9.22 34.76
N SER A 211 -1.63 -9.94 34.58
CA SER A 211 -1.62 -11.40 34.45
C SER A 211 -1.59 -12.14 35.79
N GLY A 212 -1.36 -11.45 36.92
CA GLY A 212 -1.03 -12.11 38.20
C GLY A 212 0.42 -12.59 38.29
N GLU A 213 1.28 -12.24 37.33
CA GLU A 213 2.70 -12.60 37.29
C GLU A 213 3.62 -11.35 37.30
N GLY A 214 3.25 -10.32 38.06
CA GLY A 214 4.09 -9.16 38.40
C GLY A 214 4.71 -9.28 39.79
N ASN A 215 5.67 -8.41 40.09
CA ASN A 215 6.32 -8.36 41.40
C ASN A 215 6.85 -6.95 41.74
N TYR A 216 7.88 -6.49 41.03
CA TYR A 216 8.53 -5.20 41.29
C TYR A 216 9.33 -4.69 40.10
N ILE A 217 9.61 -3.39 40.16
CA ILE A 217 10.70 -2.74 39.44
C ILE A 217 11.66 -2.08 40.41
N PHE A 218 12.95 -2.30 40.19
CA PHE A 218 14.04 -1.55 40.82
C PHE A 218 14.70 -0.59 39.83
N LEU A 219 15.10 0.57 40.33
CA LEU A 219 15.91 1.56 39.63
C LEU A 219 17.14 1.90 40.47
N ASP A 220 18.25 2.18 39.79
CA ASP A 220 19.51 2.54 40.43
C ASP A 220 20.42 3.30 39.43
N ASP A 221 21.47 3.95 39.94
CA ASP A 221 22.47 4.70 39.18
C ASP A 221 21.83 5.68 38.15
N ILE A 222 20.87 6.50 38.58
CA ILE A 222 20.18 7.46 37.70
C ILE A 222 21.08 8.67 37.43
N THR A 223 21.37 8.90 36.15
CA THR A 223 22.16 10.03 35.66
C THR A 223 21.33 10.91 34.73
N ILE A 224 21.31 12.22 34.95
CA ILE A 224 20.71 13.20 34.05
C ILE A 224 21.80 14.19 33.66
N ASP A 225 22.03 14.38 32.36
CA ASP A 225 23.02 15.33 31.85
C ASP A 225 22.54 16.11 30.61
N ASP A 226 23.40 17.00 30.13
CA ASP A 226 23.19 17.89 28.97
C ASP A 226 23.90 17.38 27.71
N LYS A 227 24.31 16.11 27.69
CA LYS A 227 25.03 15.54 26.56
C LYS A 227 24.04 15.06 25.50
N ALA A 228 24.39 15.31 24.23
CA ALA A 228 23.68 14.74 23.11
C ALA A 228 23.82 13.21 23.09
N ILE A 229 22.79 12.53 22.56
CA ILE A 229 22.87 11.12 22.20
C ILE A 229 23.42 11.03 20.78
N ASN A 230 24.47 10.24 20.61
CA ASN A 230 24.99 9.92 19.28
C ASN A 230 24.26 8.68 18.76
N TYR A 231 23.69 8.79 17.57
CA TYR A 231 23.09 7.65 16.89
C TYR A 231 24.12 7.01 15.97
N ASP A 232 24.03 5.70 15.78
CA ASP A 232 24.87 4.95 14.85
C ASP A 232 24.45 5.15 13.38
N LEU A 233 24.20 6.41 13.02
CA LEU A 233 23.78 6.89 11.71
C LEU A 233 24.63 8.09 11.33
N TRP A 234 25.19 8.08 10.14
CA TRP A 234 25.91 9.20 9.56
C TRP A 234 25.25 9.62 8.26
N ILE A 235 25.07 10.92 8.08
CA ILE A 235 24.55 11.54 6.86
C ILE A 235 25.61 12.49 6.34
N ALA A 236 25.99 12.33 5.07
CA ALA A 236 27.08 13.10 4.45
C ALA A 236 28.37 13.14 5.30
N GLY A 237 28.69 12.04 6.01
CA GLY A 237 29.86 11.92 6.88
C GLY A 237 29.73 12.55 8.27
N LYS A 238 28.65 13.27 8.58
CA LYS A 238 28.39 13.83 9.92
C LYS A 238 27.46 12.91 10.70
N GLN A 239 27.84 12.63 11.95
CA GLN A 239 27.04 11.76 12.83
C GLN A 239 25.73 12.44 13.21
N VAL A 240 24.64 11.69 13.13
CA VAL A 240 23.33 12.12 13.60
C VAL A 240 23.32 12.03 15.12
N THR A 241 22.85 13.09 15.76
CA THR A 241 22.72 13.20 17.21
C THR A 241 21.31 13.64 17.57
N SER A 242 20.96 13.52 18.85
CA SER A 242 19.69 14.04 19.38
C SER A 242 19.43 15.51 19.08
N ASP A 243 20.49 16.29 18.88
CA ASP A 243 20.40 17.74 18.68
C ASP A 243 20.07 18.07 17.22
N ASN A 244 20.48 17.22 16.27
CA ASN A 244 20.36 17.49 14.84
C ASN A 244 19.37 16.56 14.11
N CYS A 245 18.88 15.48 14.74
CA CYS A 245 18.06 14.47 14.08
C CYS A 245 16.75 15.00 13.48
N LYS A 246 16.25 16.15 13.96
CA LYS A 246 15.00 16.77 13.47
C LYS A 246 15.17 17.65 12.23
N ASP A 247 16.40 18.05 11.91
CA ASP A 247 16.72 18.81 10.71
C ASP A 247 18.16 18.56 10.29
N LEU A 248 18.33 17.65 9.32
CA LEU A 248 19.64 17.29 8.80
C LEU A 248 20.01 18.08 7.54
N ALA A 249 19.18 19.05 7.12
CA ALA A 249 19.44 19.89 5.96
C ALA A 249 20.61 20.86 6.16
N GLU A 250 21.04 21.10 7.41
CA GLU A 250 22.23 21.90 7.71
C GLU A 250 23.55 21.18 7.38
N PHE A 251 23.52 19.90 7.03
CA PHE A 251 24.71 19.14 6.70
C PHE A 251 25.17 19.51 5.29
N GLU A 252 26.49 19.68 5.10
CA GLU A 252 27.05 20.04 3.80
C GLU A 252 26.71 18.96 2.75
N GLY A 253 26.15 19.40 1.63
CA GLY A 253 25.70 18.50 0.56
C GLY A 253 24.28 17.94 0.73
N VAL A 254 23.57 18.30 1.80
CA VAL A 254 22.18 17.88 2.03
C VAL A 254 21.18 18.98 1.63
N SER A 255 20.12 18.61 0.93
CA SER A 255 18.95 19.47 0.67
C SER A 255 17.68 18.65 0.58
N GLY A 256 16.52 19.31 0.54
CA GLY A 256 15.22 18.65 0.76
C GLY A 256 14.98 18.40 2.24
N ILE A 257 14.09 17.48 2.59
CA ILE A 257 13.77 17.13 3.98
C ILE A 257 14.44 15.80 4.31
N VAL A 258 15.31 15.83 5.34
CA VAL A 258 15.99 14.66 5.89
C VAL A 258 15.84 14.70 7.41
N ILE A 259 15.07 13.77 7.95
CA ILE A 259 14.71 13.74 9.37
C ILE A 259 14.88 12.32 9.89
N TYR A 260 15.61 12.16 10.98
CA TYR A 260 15.68 10.91 11.72
C TYR A 260 14.84 11.01 13.00
N ASP A 261 13.83 10.17 13.14
CA ASP A 261 13.09 10.00 14.39
C ASP A 261 13.60 8.78 15.16
N PRO A 262 14.32 8.97 16.27
CA PRO A 262 14.85 7.88 17.08
C PRO A 262 13.76 7.10 17.84
N GLN A 263 12.54 7.63 18.00
CA GLN A 263 11.46 6.91 18.70
C GLN A 263 10.81 5.85 17.81
N SER A 264 10.54 6.19 16.55
CA SER A 264 10.00 5.25 15.56
C SER A 264 11.09 4.47 14.81
N ASN A 265 12.35 4.88 14.96
CA ASN A 265 13.49 4.38 14.21
C ASN A 265 13.35 4.54 12.69
N ILE A 266 12.85 5.72 12.28
CA ILE A 266 12.57 6.06 10.89
C ILE A 266 13.45 7.24 10.43
N LEU A 267 14.20 7.05 9.34
CA LEU A 267 14.81 8.12 8.57
C LEU A 267 13.89 8.47 7.39
N THR A 268 13.27 9.65 7.44
CA THR A 268 12.44 10.15 6.35
C THR A 268 13.27 10.96 5.36
N LEU A 269 13.15 10.60 4.07
CA LEU A 269 13.70 11.34 2.95
C LEU A 269 12.52 11.86 2.11
N GLU A 270 12.32 13.18 2.09
CA GLU A 270 11.30 13.82 1.26
C GLU A 270 11.94 14.80 0.28
N ASN A 271 11.91 14.43 -1.01
CA ASN A 271 12.62 15.13 -2.09
C ASN A 271 14.07 15.48 -1.72
N ALA A 272 14.71 14.57 -0.98
CA ALA A 272 16.02 14.75 -0.41
C ALA A 272 17.11 14.56 -1.47
N ILE A 273 18.13 15.40 -1.41
CA ILE A 273 19.35 15.25 -2.20
C ILE A 273 20.53 15.26 -1.23
N ILE A 274 21.33 14.21 -1.27
CA ILE A 274 22.57 14.08 -0.49
C ILE A 274 23.70 13.88 -1.49
N ASP A 275 24.38 14.97 -1.82
CA ASP A 275 25.45 15.04 -2.81
C ASP A 275 26.75 15.44 -2.10
N THR A 276 27.61 14.47 -1.83
CA THR A 276 28.70 14.65 -0.87
C THR A 276 30.01 14.05 -1.35
N THR A 277 31.11 14.68 -0.92
CA THR A 277 32.46 14.13 -1.06
C THR A 277 32.86 13.25 0.12
N SER A 278 32.04 13.19 1.17
CA SER A 278 32.21 12.25 2.28
C SER A 278 32.15 10.81 1.79
N PRO A 279 32.68 9.83 2.56
CA PRO A 279 32.71 8.45 2.14
C PRO A 279 31.32 7.93 1.71
N ASN A 280 30.32 8.06 2.57
CA ASN A 280 28.95 7.60 2.32
C ASN A 280 27.98 8.79 2.39
N ALA A 281 26.93 8.75 1.56
CA ALA A 281 25.79 9.66 1.71
C ALA A 281 25.00 9.28 2.97
N ILE A 282 24.82 7.96 3.19
CA ILE A 282 24.22 7.39 4.39
C ILE A 282 25.06 6.18 4.82
N ASP A 283 25.55 6.18 6.06
CA ASP A 283 26.14 5.00 6.74
C ASP A 283 25.25 4.68 7.95
N SER A 284 24.48 3.60 7.86
CA SER A 284 23.61 3.13 8.93
C SER A 284 24.15 1.87 9.57
N ARG A 285 24.28 1.94 10.89
CA ARG A 285 24.61 0.81 11.77
C ARG A 285 23.56 0.66 12.87
N ILE A 286 22.36 1.20 12.64
CA ILE A 286 21.21 1.10 13.53
C ILE A 286 20.44 -0.18 13.22
N ASP A 287 20.14 -0.95 14.26
CA ASP A 287 19.33 -2.17 14.17
C ASP A 287 17.88 -1.84 13.76
N ASN A 288 17.39 -2.49 12.70
CA ASN A 288 16.03 -2.35 12.16
C ASN A 288 15.65 -0.91 11.76
N LEU A 289 16.59 -0.14 11.20
CA LEU A 289 16.29 1.20 10.68
C LEU A 289 15.30 1.11 9.50
N THR A 290 14.30 1.98 9.48
CA THR A 290 13.44 2.17 8.29
C THR A 290 13.80 3.48 7.59
N ILE A 291 14.10 3.44 6.29
CA ILE A 291 14.16 4.62 5.42
C ILE A 291 12.81 4.76 4.73
N ASN A 292 12.09 5.85 5.03
CA ASN A 292 10.80 6.17 4.42
C ASN A 292 10.96 7.24 3.34
N LEU A 293 10.58 6.90 2.11
CA LEU A 293 10.76 7.70 0.91
C LEU A 293 9.45 8.43 0.54
N ILE A 294 9.54 9.75 0.39
CA ILE A 294 8.48 10.59 -0.12
C ILE A 294 9.03 11.40 -1.31
N GLY A 295 8.29 11.44 -2.41
CA GLY A 295 8.75 12.11 -3.63
C GLY A 295 9.99 11.44 -4.24
N THR A 296 10.86 12.23 -4.87
CA THR A 296 12.05 11.71 -5.55
C THR A 296 13.33 12.11 -4.82
N ASN A 297 14.03 11.11 -4.30
CA ASN A 297 15.23 11.27 -3.49
C ASN A 297 16.48 10.86 -4.28
N ARG A 298 17.61 11.49 -4.00
CA ARG A 298 18.88 11.25 -4.69
C ARG A 298 20.05 11.25 -3.71
N LEU A 299 20.85 10.18 -3.73
CA LEU A 299 22.09 10.05 -2.99
C LEU A 299 23.24 9.90 -3.98
N VAL A 300 24.31 10.68 -3.81
CA VAL A 300 25.51 10.63 -4.66
C VAL A 300 26.77 10.71 -3.82
N THR A 301 27.73 9.83 -4.13
CA THR A 301 29.08 9.84 -3.57
C THR A 301 30.13 9.65 -4.66
N ALA A 302 31.29 10.28 -4.47
CA ALA A 302 32.38 10.23 -5.44
C ALA A 302 33.31 9.03 -5.29
N ASN A 303 33.63 8.62 -4.06
CA ASN A 303 34.81 7.77 -3.79
C ASN A 303 34.52 6.43 -3.12
N THR A 304 33.36 6.27 -2.47
CA THR A 304 33.00 5.02 -1.77
C THR A 304 31.52 4.70 -1.96
N SER A 305 31.05 3.61 -1.34
CA SER A 305 29.66 3.20 -1.47
C SER A 305 28.70 4.30 -1.02
N THR A 306 27.56 4.46 -1.69
CA THR A 306 26.67 5.60 -1.41
C THR A 306 25.80 5.36 -0.18
N LEU A 307 25.15 4.21 -0.11
CA LEU A 307 24.37 3.74 1.04
C LEU A 307 25.05 2.50 1.64
N ARG A 308 25.56 2.64 2.87
CA ARG A 308 26.22 1.56 3.60
C ARG A 308 25.36 1.08 4.76
N ILE A 309 25.21 -0.23 4.88
CA ILE A 309 24.30 -0.89 5.82
C ILE A 309 25.05 -1.98 6.57
N THR A 310 25.11 -1.93 7.90
CA THR A 310 25.76 -2.98 8.73
C THR A 310 24.83 -3.58 9.78
N LYS A 311 23.56 -3.20 9.77
CA LYS A 311 22.46 -3.71 10.59
C LYS A 311 21.17 -3.76 9.75
N PRO A 312 20.15 -4.57 10.13
CA PRO A 312 18.98 -4.78 9.32
C PRO A 312 18.31 -3.46 8.97
N LEU A 313 17.98 -3.27 7.69
CA LEU A 313 17.42 -2.02 7.19
C LEU A 313 16.26 -2.29 6.22
N THR A 314 15.21 -1.49 6.33
CA THR A 314 14.08 -1.48 5.40
C THR A 314 14.03 -0.16 4.62
N ILE A 315 13.89 -0.21 3.30
CA ILE A 315 13.60 0.95 2.45
C ILE A 315 12.14 0.84 1.99
N THR A 316 11.34 1.87 2.25
CA THR A 316 9.91 1.91 1.92
C THR A 316 9.41 3.33 1.69
N GLY A 317 8.09 3.53 1.63
CA GLY A 317 7.44 4.78 1.27
C GLY A 317 7.35 4.89 -0.24
N GLY A 318 6.15 5.12 -0.78
CA GLY A 318 5.85 5.06 -2.22
C GLY A 318 6.60 6.04 -3.13
N GLY A 319 7.66 6.70 -2.64
CA GLY A 319 8.59 7.51 -3.39
C GLY A 319 9.70 6.72 -4.09
N THR A 320 10.66 7.48 -4.62
CA THR A 320 11.81 6.98 -5.37
C THR A 320 13.11 7.30 -4.63
N LEU A 321 14.06 6.37 -4.66
CA LEU A 321 15.43 6.57 -4.21
C LEU A 321 16.41 6.27 -5.34
N ASN A 322 17.14 7.29 -5.79
CA ASN A 322 18.21 7.16 -6.76
C ASN A 322 19.55 7.19 -6.04
N VAL A 323 20.32 6.11 -6.13
CA VAL A 323 21.61 5.94 -5.46
C VAL A 323 22.69 5.81 -6.53
N ASN A 324 23.69 6.67 -6.50
CA ASN A 324 24.76 6.66 -7.49
C ASN A 324 26.14 6.82 -6.83
N SER A 325 26.95 5.78 -6.93
CA SER A 325 28.38 5.83 -6.57
C SER A 325 29.22 5.93 -7.84
N LEU A 326 30.10 6.92 -7.91
CA LEU A 326 30.95 7.13 -9.09
C LEU A 326 32.15 6.19 -9.18
N SER A 327 32.51 5.47 -8.10
CA SER A 327 33.74 4.67 -8.05
C SER A 327 33.67 3.41 -7.16
N SER A 328 32.49 3.07 -6.66
CA SER A 328 32.25 1.94 -5.75
C SER A 328 30.79 1.49 -5.87
N CYS A 329 30.22 0.87 -4.85
CA CYS A 329 28.88 0.28 -4.91
C CYS A 329 27.78 1.33 -4.70
N GLY A 330 26.64 1.23 -5.39
CA GLY A 330 25.47 2.05 -5.07
C GLY A 330 25.00 1.77 -3.63
N ILE A 331 24.59 0.53 -3.37
CA ILE A 331 24.15 0.05 -2.05
C ILE A 331 25.04 -1.11 -1.61
N LEU A 332 25.61 -1.01 -0.40
CA LEU A 332 26.48 -2.03 0.21
C LEU A 332 25.89 -2.55 1.53
N VAL A 333 25.64 -3.86 1.60
CA VAL A 333 25.05 -4.55 2.75
C VAL A 333 26.07 -5.49 3.41
N ILE A 334 26.42 -5.27 4.68
CA ILE A 334 27.52 -5.97 5.36
C ILE A 334 27.01 -6.75 6.57
N HIS A 335 27.11 -8.09 6.52
CA HIS A 335 26.75 -9.01 7.61
C HIS A 335 25.33 -8.78 8.17
N THR A 336 24.40 -8.45 7.27
CA THR A 336 23.02 -8.11 7.62
C THR A 336 22.08 -8.23 6.43
N ASP A 337 20.80 -7.97 6.65
CA ASP A 337 19.75 -8.11 5.65
C ASP A 337 19.18 -6.74 5.23
N LEU A 338 18.82 -6.64 3.95
CA LEU A 338 18.15 -5.48 3.38
C LEU A 338 16.76 -5.89 2.86
N THR A 339 15.74 -5.12 3.24
CA THR A 339 14.40 -5.20 2.67
C THR A 339 14.07 -3.95 1.86
N ILE A 340 13.58 -4.11 0.65
CA ILE A 340 13.05 -3.03 -0.19
C ILE A 340 11.57 -3.34 -0.46
N THR A 341 10.66 -2.48 0.02
CA THR A 341 9.21 -2.74 -0.07
C THR A 341 8.42 -1.50 -0.45
N ASP A 342 7.46 -1.65 -1.36
CA ASP A 342 6.47 -0.62 -1.69
C ASP A 342 7.08 0.73 -2.12
N CYS A 343 8.18 0.69 -2.87
CA CYS A 343 8.91 1.87 -3.33
C CYS A 343 9.64 1.62 -4.66
N ILE A 344 10.31 2.67 -5.16
CA ILE A 344 11.18 2.58 -6.35
C ILE A 344 12.62 2.84 -5.92
N VAL A 345 13.54 1.94 -6.25
CA VAL A 345 14.97 2.11 -5.98
C VAL A 345 15.77 1.94 -7.26
N THR A 346 16.63 2.90 -7.57
CA THR A 346 17.64 2.79 -8.63
C THR A 346 19.01 2.88 -7.99
N ALA A 347 19.87 1.90 -8.22
CA ALA A 347 21.22 1.85 -7.65
C ALA A 347 22.28 1.60 -8.73
N VAL A 348 23.20 2.55 -8.89
CA VAL A 348 24.26 2.51 -9.90
C VAL A 348 25.62 2.64 -9.23
N GLY A 349 26.57 1.81 -9.64
CA GLY A 349 27.95 1.83 -9.16
C GLY A 349 28.88 0.92 -9.96
N HIS A 350 30.06 0.61 -9.43
CA HIS A 350 30.84 -0.57 -9.85
C HIS A 350 30.03 -1.85 -9.58
N GLU A 351 29.35 -1.88 -8.44
CA GLU A 351 28.29 -2.82 -8.13
C GLU A 351 27.00 -2.02 -7.88
N GLY A 352 25.86 -2.49 -8.38
CA GLY A 352 24.58 -1.79 -8.19
C GLY A 352 24.10 -1.91 -6.74
N ILE A 353 23.67 -3.12 -6.38
CA ILE A 353 23.28 -3.52 -5.02
C ILE A 353 24.07 -4.77 -4.65
N THR A 354 24.89 -4.71 -3.61
CA THR A 354 25.80 -5.82 -3.29
C THR A 354 25.87 -6.10 -1.79
N GLY A 355 26.02 -7.38 -1.45
CA GLY A 355 26.46 -7.81 -0.14
C GLY A 355 27.99 -7.67 0.03
N ALA A 356 28.49 -7.78 1.25
CA ALA A 356 29.91 -8.04 1.44
C ALA A 356 30.20 -9.52 1.18
N TYR A 357 31.37 -9.81 0.59
CA TYR A 357 31.82 -11.18 0.32
C TYR A 357 31.73 -12.07 1.58
N ASP A 358 31.12 -13.26 1.43
CA ASP A 358 30.90 -14.25 2.50
C ASP A 358 30.18 -13.69 3.74
N SER A 359 29.36 -12.66 3.56
CA SER A 359 28.70 -12.00 4.69
C SER A 359 27.44 -12.69 5.19
N GLY A 360 26.88 -13.61 4.39
CA GLY A 360 25.58 -14.22 4.64
C GLY A 360 24.40 -13.27 4.44
N ALA A 361 24.62 -12.07 3.87
CA ALA A 361 23.59 -11.06 3.67
C ALA A 361 22.45 -11.56 2.78
N LYS A 362 21.22 -11.13 3.07
CA LYS A 362 20.03 -11.44 2.28
C LYS A 362 19.36 -10.18 1.77
N LEU A 363 18.80 -10.28 0.57
CA LEU A 363 18.00 -9.22 -0.05
C LEU A 363 16.57 -9.71 -0.23
N LEU A 364 15.62 -8.98 0.35
CA LEU A 364 14.18 -9.18 0.13
C LEU A 364 13.63 -7.98 -0.65
N ILE A 365 12.96 -8.25 -1.77
CA ILE A 365 12.25 -7.24 -2.55
C ILE A 365 10.77 -7.64 -2.60
N ARG A 366 9.90 -6.76 -2.12
CA ARG A 366 8.45 -6.98 -2.07
C ARG A 366 7.70 -5.81 -2.70
N ASN A 367 6.84 -6.09 -3.67
CA ASN A 367 5.99 -5.07 -4.31
C ASN A 367 6.73 -3.75 -4.63
N ALA A 368 7.98 -3.86 -5.10
CA ALA A 368 8.86 -2.72 -5.34
C ALA A 368 9.47 -2.82 -6.73
N THR A 369 9.76 -1.66 -7.32
CA THR A 369 10.54 -1.58 -8.56
C THR A 369 12.00 -1.30 -8.22
N VAL A 370 12.89 -2.20 -8.58
CA VAL A 370 14.33 -2.07 -8.33
C VAL A 370 15.09 -2.13 -9.64
N THR A 371 15.87 -1.10 -9.92
CA THR A 371 16.83 -1.06 -11.01
C THR A 371 18.24 -1.04 -10.43
N ALA A 372 19.09 -1.97 -10.84
CA ALA A 372 20.48 -2.03 -10.39
C ALA A 372 21.42 -2.18 -11.58
N GLU A 373 22.51 -1.41 -11.60
CA GLU A 373 23.52 -1.50 -12.65
C GLU A 373 24.92 -1.40 -12.05
N GLY A 374 25.77 -2.39 -12.34
CA GLY A 374 27.14 -2.41 -11.88
C GLY A 374 28.08 -3.20 -12.78
N GLY A 375 29.20 -2.57 -13.19
CA GLY A 375 30.21 -3.18 -14.06
C GLY A 375 30.87 -4.47 -13.51
N ASN A 376 30.83 -4.69 -12.19
CA ASN A 376 31.31 -5.89 -11.50
C ASN A 376 30.17 -6.80 -11.02
N GLY A 377 28.91 -6.38 -11.17
CA GLY A 377 27.73 -7.10 -10.70
C GLY A 377 26.59 -6.14 -10.39
N SER A 378 25.46 -6.29 -11.05
CA SER A 378 24.29 -5.43 -10.82
C SER A 378 23.59 -5.78 -9.50
N ILE A 379 23.37 -7.06 -9.23
CA ILE A 379 22.92 -7.58 -7.93
C ILE A 379 23.80 -8.80 -7.59
N SER A 380 24.68 -8.66 -6.60
CA SER A 380 25.73 -9.66 -6.27
C SER A 380 25.97 -9.83 -4.76
N ASP A 381 26.75 -10.84 -4.41
CA ASP A 381 27.27 -11.13 -3.07
C ASP A 381 26.21 -11.29 -1.96
N PHE A 382 24.99 -11.66 -2.35
CA PHE A 382 23.93 -12.06 -1.41
C PHE A 382 23.87 -13.57 -1.29
N ALA A 383 23.67 -14.10 -0.09
CA ALA A 383 23.40 -15.53 0.12
C ALA A 383 22.02 -15.94 -0.42
N SER A 384 21.07 -15.00 -0.47
CA SER A 384 19.75 -15.22 -1.09
C SER A 384 19.12 -13.91 -1.56
N LEU A 385 18.44 -13.97 -2.70
CA LEU A 385 17.47 -12.99 -3.16
C LEU A 385 16.06 -13.57 -3.08
N THR A 386 15.17 -12.93 -2.32
CA THR A 386 13.75 -13.28 -2.25
C THR A 386 12.92 -12.20 -2.92
N LEU A 387 12.05 -12.63 -3.86
CA LEU A 387 11.12 -11.75 -4.57
C LEU A 387 9.69 -12.10 -4.17
N GLU A 388 8.98 -11.18 -3.53
CA GLU A 388 7.58 -11.34 -3.13
C GLU A 388 6.69 -10.44 -3.99
N GLY A 389 5.89 -11.05 -4.87
CA GLY A 389 5.07 -10.32 -5.84
C GLY A 389 5.91 -9.50 -6.83
N CYS A 390 7.15 -9.92 -7.12
CA CYS A 390 8.06 -9.27 -8.05
C CYS A 390 8.75 -10.32 -8.93
N ALA A 391 9.26 -9.89 -10.09
CA ALA A 391 10.12 -10.72 -10.94
C ALA A 391 11.23 -9.89 -11.58
N ILE A 392 12.35 -10.54 -11.90
CA ILE A 392 13.39 -9.97 -12.74
C ILE A 392 12.84 -9.90 -14.17
N THR A 393 12.63 -8.70 -14.68
CA THR A 393 12.10 -8.43 -16.03
C THR A 393 13.19 -8.05 -17.03
N GLN A 394 14.36 -7.64 -16.54
CA GLN A 394 15.51 -7.32 -17.39
C GLN A 394 16.81 -7.73 -16.71
N PRO A 395 17.78 -8.30 -17.45
CA PRO A 395 17.61 -8.82 -18.80
C PRO A 395 16.69 -10.06 -18.80
N ALA A 396 15.99 -10.29 -19.91
CA ALA A 396 15.06 -11.42 -20.01
C ALA A 396 15.79 -12.76 -19.80
N GLY A 397 15.25 -13.61 -18.93
CA GLY A 397 15.83 -14.90 -18.59
C GLY A 397 16.91 -14.86 -17.50
N ALA A 398 17.24 -13.67 -16.96
CA ALA A 398 18.10 -13.61 -15.79
C ALA A 398 17.39 -14.16 -14.55
N ALA A 399 18.16 -14.82 -13.68
CA ALA A 399 17.69 -15.39 -12.43
C ALA A 399 18.78 -15.29 -11.36
N PHE A 400 18.39 -15.34 -10.09
CA PHE A 400 19.35 -15.43 -9.00
C PHE A 400 19.94 -16.85 -8.92
N ASP A 401 21.26 -16.97 -8.91
CA ASP A 401 22.00 -18.21 -8.73
C ASP A 401 22.70 -18.21 -7.36
N PRO A 402 22.19 -18.98 -6.38
CA PRO A 402 22.78 -19.07 -5.05
C PRO A 402 24.22 -19.62 -5.04
N SER A 403 24.65 -20.36 -6.07
CA SER A 403 26.03 -20.86 -6.14
C SER A 403 27.04 -19.79 -6.54
N GLN A 404 26.54 -18.72 -7.17
CA GLN A 404 27.33 -17.54 -7.57
C GLN A 404 27.00 -16.31 -6.72
N ASN A 405 26.05 -16.42 -5.78
CA ASN A 405 25.57 -15.33 -4.93
C ASN A 405 25.08 -14.10 -5.72
N ALA A 406 24.61 -14.27 -6.95
CA ALA A 406 24.32 -13.15 -7.84
C ALA A 406 23.17 -13.41 -8.80
N VAL A 407 22.65 -12.34 -9.41
CA VAL A 407 21.79 -12.43 -10.59
C VAL A 407 22.66 -12.75 -11.81
N VAL A 408 22.33 -13.84 -12.50
CA VAL A 408 23.08 -14.37 -13.64
C VAL A 408 22.20 -14.50 -14.87
N LEU A 409 22.82 -14.42 -16.04
CA LEU A 409 22.21 -14.73 -17.33
C LEU A 409 23.15 -15.70 -18.07
N ASN A 410 22.63 -16.83 -18.53
CA ASN A 410 23.41 -17.88 -19.20
C ASN A 410 24.64 -18.37 -18.38
N GLY A 411 24.53 -18.36 -17.05
CA GLY A 411 25.59 -18.79 -16.15
C GLY A 411 26.65 -17.73 -15.84
N GLU A 412 26.57 -16.54 -16.45
CA GLU A 412 27.47 -15.41 -16.16
C GLU A 412 26.77 -14.34 -15.32
N MET A 413 27.50 -13.71 -14.41
CA MET A 413 26.99 -12.60 -13.59
C MET A 413 26.55 -11.43 -14.47
N VAL A 414 25.35 -10.91 -14.21
CA VAL A 414 24.82 -9.76 -14.95
C VAL A 414 25.49 -8.47 -14.48
N THR A 415 26.14 -7.78 -15.42
CA THR A 415 26.77 -6.47 -15.21
C THR A 415 26.02 -5.33 -15.92
N SER A 416 25.06 -5.66 -16.78
CA SER A 416 24.11 -4.71 -17.35
C SER A 416 22.97 -4.42 -16.38
N GLU A 417 22.15 -3.43 -16.71
CA GLU A 417 20.94 -3.12 -15.96
C GLU A 417 20.09 -4.37 -15.66
N VAL A 418 19.83 -4.59 -14.36
CA VAL A 418 18.85 -5.55 -13.84
C VAL A 418 17.63 -4.76 -13.39
N VAL A 419 16.47 -5.10 -13.94
CA VAL A 419 15.19 -4.49 -13.56
C VAL A 419 14.32 -5.56 -12.92
N ILE A 420 13.89 -5.29 -11.70
CA ILE A 420 12.90 -6.07 -10.96
C ILE A 420 11.66 -5.19 -10.84
N THR A 421 10.51 -5.72 -11.24
CA THR A 421 9.23 -5.01 -11.14
C THR A 421 8.21 -5.83 -10.37
N PRO A 422 7.23 -5.17 -9.73
CA PRO A 422 6.06 -5.86 -9.22
C PRO A 422 5.40 -6.68 -10.32
N GLN A 423 5.08 -7.93 -10.03
CA GLN A 423 4.20 -8.74 -10.86
C GLN A 423 2.77 -8.41 -10.47
N SER A 424 1.95 -7.98 -11.42
CA SER A 424 0.51 -7.88 -11.21
C SER A 424 0.01 -9.28 -10.84
N THR A 425 -0.61 -9.44 -9.67
CA THR A 425 -1.07 -10.74 -9.20
C THR A 425 -2.16 -11.33 -10.08
N ASP A 426 -2.91 -10.48 -10.80
CA ASP A 426 -3.92 -10.84 -11.79
C ASP A 426 -4.02 -9.75 -12.87
N TYR A 427 -4.48 -10.08 -14.07
CA TYR A 427 -4.89 -9.07 -15.07
C TYR A 427 -6.37 -8.72 -14.90
N ASP A 428 -6.82 -7.51 -15.25
CA ASP A 428 -8.26 -7.18 -15.24
C ASP A 428 -9.03 -7.83 -16.42
N LEU A 429 -8.85 -9.14 -16.60
CA LEU A 429 -9.42 -9.98 -17.65
C LEU A 429 -9.85 -11.32 -17.06
N GLN A 430 -11.09 -11.72 -17.35
CA GLN A 430 -11.59 -13.06 -17.04
C GLN A 430 -12.15 -13.72 -18.30
N ILE A 431 -11.91 -15.02 -18.42
CA ILE A 431 -12.43 -15.86 -19.50
C ILE A 431 -13.20 -17.01 -18.88
N CYS A 432 -14.47 -17.19 -19.28
CA CYS A 432 -15.39 -18.16 -18.65
C CYS A 432 -15.48 -18.04 -17.10
N GLY A 433 -15.21 -16.86 -16.54
CA GLY A 433 -15.18 -16.63 -15.09
C GLY A 433 -13.86 -17.01 -14.40
N THR A 434 -12.87 -17.51 -15.13
CA THR A 434 -11.53 -17.76 -14.62
C THR A 434 -10.64 -16.54 -14.82
N GLN A 435 -9.90 -16.19 -13.78
CA GLN A 435 -8.99 -15.05 -13.73
C GLN A 435 -7.76 -15.30 -14.62
N VAL A 436 -7.46 -14.36 -15.52
CA VAL A 436 -6.22 -14.40 -16.31
C VAL A 436 -5.06 -13.87 -15.47
N THR A 437 -3.96 -14.61 -15.43
CA THR A 437 -2.77 -14.37 -14.62
C THR A 437 -1.52 -14.43 -15.49
N PRO A 438 -0.34 -13.98 -15.02
CA PRO A 438 0.92 -14.16 -15.74
C PRO A 438 1.21 -15.63 -16.11
N ASP A 439 0.78 -16.59 -15.29
CA ASP A 439 1.03 -18.01 -15.49
C ASP A 439 0.20 -18.61 -16.64
N ASN A 440 -1.00 -18.08 -16.88
CA ASN A 440 -1.94 -18.66 -17.85
C ASN A 440 -2.16 -17.80 -19.11
N CYS A 441 -1.72 -16.54 -19.14
CA CYS A 441 -2.00 -15.64 -20.25
C CYS A 441 -1.47 -16.14 -21.61
N GLY A 442 -0.41 -16.95 -21.62
CA GLY A 442 0.15 -17.52 -22.84
C GLY A 442 -0.72 -18.57 -23.54
N ASP A 443 -1.58 -19.27 -22.79
CA ASP A 443 -2.49 -20.30 -23.32
C ASP A 443 -3.72 -20.46 -22.42
N LEU A 444 -4.86 -19.92 -22.88
CA LEU A 444 -6.12 -19.88 -22.14
C LEU A 444 -7.03 -21.07 -22.46
N THR A 445 -6.57 -22.02 -23.29
CA THR A 445 -7.29 -23.26 -23.58
C THR A 445 -7.36 -24.21 -22.38
N ILE A 446 -6.60 -23.90 -21.32
CA ILE A 446 -6.66 -24.60 -20.04
C ILE A 446 -7.97 -24.32 -19.27
N PHE A 447 -8.75 -23.33 -19.68
CA PHE A 447 -10.03 -23.01 -19.04
C PHE A 447 -11.18 -23.83 -19.63
N ASP A 448 -12.08 -24.27 -18.76
CA ASP A 448 -13.27 -25.01 -19.16
C ASP A 448 -14.11 -24.20 -20.17
N GLY A 449 -14.48 -24.86 -21.27
CA GLY A 449 -15.28 -24.25 -22.33
C GLY A 449 -14.47 -23.44 -23.35
N VAL A 450 -13.13 -23.45 -23.28
CA VAL A 450 -12.24 -22.77 -24.24
C VAL A 450 -11.54 -23.79 -25.16
N SER A 451 -11.54 -23.53 -26.48
CA SER A 451 -10.74 -24.28 -27.46
C SER A 451 -10.33 -23.41 -28.65
N GLY A 452 -9.48 -23.94 -29.54
CA GLY A 452 -8.82 -23.17 -30.60
C GLY A 452 -7.53 -22.53 -30.09
N THR A 453 -7.16 -21.35 -30.59
CA THR A 453 -6.04 -20.56 -30.03
C THR A 453 -6.58 -19.33 -29.32
N VAL A 454 -6.41 -19.30 -28.00
CA VAL A 454 -6.80 -18.18 -27.13
C VAL A 454 -5.63 -17.82 -26.23
N LYS A 455 -5.09 -16.60 -26.39
CA LYS A 455 -3.96 -16.12 -25.59
C LYS A 455 -4.05 -14.62 -25.37
N TYR A 456 -3.57 -14.16 -24.23
CA TYR A 456 -3.49 -12.76 -23.85
C TYR A 456 -2.03 -12.31 -23.78
N ASP A 457 -1.70 -11.28 -24.57
CA ASP A 457 -0.43 -10.56 -24.49
C ASP A 457 -0.62 -9.33 -23.58
N PRO A 458 -0.11 -9.37 -22.34
CA PRO A 458 -0.26 -8.27 -21.39
C PRO A 458 0.54 -7.02 -21.79
N THR A 459 1.65 -7.20 -22.53
CA THR A 459 2.53 -6.08 -22.94
C THR A 459 1.81 -5.16 -23.91
N ASN A 460 1.14 -5.76 -24.90
CA ASN A 460 0.42 -5.03 -25.94
C ASN A 460 -1.09 -4.90 -25.65
N LYS A 461 -1.56 -5.48 -24.54
CA LYS A 461 -2.99 -5.59 -24.18
C LYS A 461 -3.82 -6.23 -25.30
N VAL A 462 -3.34 -7.34 -25.86
CA VAL A 462 -3.99 -8.04 -26.98
C VAL A 462 -4.49 -9.42 -26.57
N LEU A 463 -5.80 -9.64 -26.61
CA LEU A 463 -6.41 -10.98 -26.55
C LEU A 463 -6.56 -11.51 -27.98
N THR A 464 -5.77 -12.52 -28.34
CA THR A 464 -5.84 -13.17 -29.66
C THR A 464 -6.82 -14.33 -29.62
N LEU A 465 -7.77 -14.33 -30.56
CA LEU A 465 -8.70 -15.41 -30.83
C LEU A 465 -8.45 -15.92 -32.25
N LYS A 466 -8.02 -17.17 -32.40
CA LYS A 466 -7.89 -17.82 -33.72
C LYS A 466 -8.61 -19.15 -33.74
N ASP A 467 -9.62 -19.24 -34.59
CA ASP A 467 -10.52 -20.39 -34.71
C ASP A 467 -11.02 -20.87 -33.33
N ALA A 468 -11.30 -19.90 -32.45
CA ALA A 468 -11.57 -20.12 -31.04
C ALA A 468 -13.04 -20.40 -30.78
N ILE A 469 -13.30 -21.28 -29.80
CA ILE A 469 -14.61 -21.50 -29.20
C ILE A 469 -14.50 -21.16 -27.72
N ILE A 470 -15.35 -20.26 -27.23
CA ILE A 470 -15.44 -19.91 -25.79
C ILE A 470 -16.90 -20.01 -25.38
N SER A 471 -17.24 -20.98 -24.56
CA SER A 471 -18.62 -21.25 -24.16
C SER A 471 -18.74 -21.34 -22.65
N SER A 472 -19.64 -20.55 -22.07
CA SER A 472 -19.96 -20.60 -20.64
C SER A 472 -21.47 -20.62 -20.41
N THR A 473 -21.91 -21.42 -19.43
CA THR A 473 -23.33 -21.51 -19.07
C THR A 473 -23.69 -20.68 -17.83
N THR A 474 -22.70 -20.26 -17.04
CA THR A 474 -22.90 -19.61 -15.73
C THR A 474 -22.30 -18.21 -15.65
N THR A 475 -21.32 -17.90 -16.51
CA THR A 475 -20.54 -16.66 -16.50
C THR A 475 -20.50 -16.03 -17.90
N ASN A 476 -19.94 -14.83 -18.00
CA ASN A 476 -19.61 -14.23 -19.30
C ASN A 476 -18.49 -15.04 -19.99
N ALA A 477 -18.43 -14.99 -21.33
CA ALA A 477 -17.30 -15.59 -22.06
C ALA A 477 -16.04 -14.75 -21.87
N ILE A 478 -16.16 -13.42 -21.91
CA ILE A 478 -15.08 -12.46 -21.68
C ILE A 478 -15.57 -11.33 -20.76
N VAL A 479 -14.82 -11.05 -19.69
CA VAL A 479 -14.98 -9.84 -18.85
C VAL A 479 -13.67 -9.06 -18.87
N SER A 480 -13.70 -7.74 -19.09
CA SER A 480 -12.49 -6.93 -18.98
C SER A 480 -12.70 -5.54 -18.37
N ASN A 481 -11.78 -5.14 -17.49
CA ASN A 481 -11.60 -3.75 -17.07
C ASN A 481 -10.26 -3.15 -17.55
N ILE A 482 -9.57 -3.84 -18.47
CA ILE A 482 -8.30 -3.36 -19.03
C ILE A 482 -8.57 -2.16 -19.94
N ASP A 483 -7.99 -1.01 -19.60
CA ASP A 483 -8.02 0.17 -20.45
C ASP A 483 -7.23 -0.06 -21.75
N GLY A 484 -7.94 -0.03 -22.88
CA GLY A 484 -7.39 -0.21 -24.22
C GLY A 484 -7.21 -1.67 -24.65
N LEU A 485 -8.01 -2.61 -24.13
CA LEU A 485 -7.94 -4.01 -24.57
C LEU A 485 -8.26 -4.14 -26.08
N THR A 486 -7.41 -4.86 -26.80
CA THR A 486 -7.67 -5.25 -28.19
C THR A 486 -7.98 -6.75 -28.28
N ILE A 487 -9.15 -7.11 -28.79
CA ILE A 487 -9.48 -8.48 -29.20
C ILE A 487 -9.12 -8.64 -30.68
N ASN A 488 -8.08 -9.41 -30.96
CA ASN A 488 -7.61 -9.70 -32.31
C ASN A 488 -8.19 -11.03 -32.80
N VAL A 489 -9.17 -10.98 -33.71
CA VAL A 489 -9.90 -12.12 -34.25
C VAL A 489 -9.33 -12.57 -35.59
N ILE A 490 -8.91 -13.82 -35.66
CA ILE A 490 -8.35 -14.49 -36.84
C ILE A 490 -9.18 -15.73 -37.14
N GLY A 491 -9.43 -16.04 -38.41
CA GLY A 491 -10.29 -17.17 -38.77
C GLY A 491 -11.72 -16.98 -38.30
N THR A 492 -12.40 -18.04 -37.87
CA THR A 492 -13.81 -17.97 -37.40
C THR A 492 -13.91 -18.33 -35.93
N ASN A 493 -14.32 -17.38 -35.11
CA ASN A 493 -14.40 -17.52 -33.65
C ASN A 493 -15.86 -17.54 -33.19
N SER A 494 -16.18 -18.34 -32.18
CA SER A 494 -17.54 -18.50 -31.66
C SER A 494 -17.56 -18.41 -30.14
N LEU A 495 -18.24 -17.39 -29.62
CA LEU A 495 -18.44 -17.17 -28.20
C LEU A 495 -19.93 -17.37 -27.88
N THR A 496 -20.26 -18.13 -26.85
CA THR A 496 -21.66 -18.42 -26.50
C THR A 496 -21.88 -18.42 -24.99
N THR A 497 -22.93 -17.73 -24.54
CA THR A 497 -23.36 -17.68 -23.15
C THR A 497 -24.86 -17.94 -23.00
N THR A 498 -25.27 -18.55 -21.89
CA THR A 498 -26.70 -18.78 -21.60
C THR A 498 -27.36 -17.54 -21.02
N ASP A 499 -26.91 -17.10 -19.84
CA ASP A 499 -27.64 -16.11 -19.03
C ASP A 499 -26.93 -14.76 -18.83
N LYS A 500 -25.69 -14.66 -19.28
CA LYS A 500 -24.85 -13.48 -19.10
C LYS A 500 -24.50 -12.85 -20.43
N ALA A 501 -24.09 -11.59 -20.41
CA ALA A 501 -23.53 -10.99 -21.59
C ALA A 501 -22.34 -11.81 -22.12
N THR A 502 -22.20 -11.98 -23.43
CA THR A 502 -21.12 -12.81 -23.96
C THR A 502 -19.77 -12.12 -23.78
N ILE A 503 -19.69 -10.84 -24.15
CA ILE A 503 -18.54 -9.96 -23.90
C ILE A 503 -19.02 -8.80 -23.05
N SER A 504 -18.38 -8.55 -21.91
CA SER A 504 -18.69 -7.43 -21.01
C SER A 504 -17.43 -6.68 -20.61
N PHE A 505 -17.43 -5.36 -20.69
CA PHE A 505 -16.26 -4.56 -20.37
C PHE A 505 -16.61 -3.18 -19.81
N ARG A 506 -15.74 -2.64 -18.94
CA ARG A 506 -15.91 -1.32 -18.29
C ARG A 506 -14.85 -0.29 -18.69
N SER A 507 -13.86 -0.70 -19.48
CA SER A 507 -12.82 0.17 -20.04
C SER A 507 -12.77 0.00 -21.57
N PRO A 508 -12.32 1.01 -22.35
CA PRO A 508 -12.41 1.00 -23.80
C PRO A 508 -11.86 -0.28 -24.45
N LEU A 509 -12.62 -0.84 -25.40
CA LEU A 509 -12.30 -2.10 -26.06
C LEU A 509 -12.33 -1.98 -27.59
N THR A 510 -11.37 -2.61 -28.26
CA THR A 510 -11.30 -2.72 -29.73
C THR A 510 -11.41 -4.18 -30.19
N ILE A 511 -12.21 -4.46 -31.21
CA ILE A 511 -12.27 -5.76 -31.90
C ILE A 511 -11.73 -5.58 -33.33
N THR A 512 -10.72 -6.36 -33.72
CA THR A 512 -10.00 -6.24 -35.02
C THR A 512 -9.45 -7.58 -35.52
N GLY A 513 -8.69 -7.62 -36.62
CA GLY A 513 -7.88 -8.79 -37.01
C GLY A 513 -8.26 -9.46 -38.34
N GLY A 514 -9.25 -8.93 -39.06
CA GLY A 514 -9.69 -9.45 -40.36
C GLY A 514 -10.55 -10.72 -40.31
N GLY A 515 -10.60 -11.41 -39.16
CA GLY A 515 -11.42 -12.60 -38.95
C GLY A 515 -12.89 -12.31 -38.65
N THR A 516 -13.62 -13.38 -38.30
CA THR A 516 -15.02 -13.34 -37.88
C THR A 516 -15.15 -13.67 -36.40
N LEU A 517 -15.95 -12.88 -35.69
CA LEU A 517 -16.37 -13.10 -34.31
C LEU A 517 -17.88 -13.31 -34.26
N ASN A 518 -18.33 -14.49 -33.83
CA ASN A 518 -19.73 -14.76 -33.55
C ASN A 518 -19.95 -14.72 -32.04
N ALA A 519 -20.67 -13.73 -31.53
CA ALA A 519 -21.01 -13.60 -30.11
C ALA A 519 -22.51 -13.85 -29.92
N LYS A 520 -22.86 -14.79 -29.04
CA LYS A 520 -24.24 -15.19 -28.80
C LYS A 520 -24.59 -15.27 -27.32
N SER A 521 -25.58 -14.49 -26.89
CA SER A 521 -26.16 -14.59 -25.54
C SER A 521 -27.59 -15.15 -25.59
N GLY A 522 -27.95 -15.99 -24.63
CA GLY A 522 -29.29 -16.55 -24.51
C GLY A 522 -30.32 -15.61 -23.87
N SER A 523 -29.90 -14.62 -23.08
CA SER A 523 -30.84 -13.72 -22.37
C SER A 523 -30.33 -12.30 -22.05
N ASP A 524 -29.05 -11.99 -22.24
CA ASP A 524 -28.46 -10.67 -21.95
C ASP A 524 -27.81 -10.09 -23.22
N CYS A 525 -26.81 -9.22 -23.15
CA CYS A 525 -26.16 -8.64 -24.32
C CYS A 525 -25.22 -9.64 -25.03
N ALA A 526 -25.16 -9.69 -26.36
CA ALA A 526 -24.02 -10.40 -26.99
C ALA A 526 -22.72 -9.61 -26.75
N VAL A 527 -22.76 -8.28 -26.86
CA VAL A 527 -21.65 -7.40 -26.52
C VAL A 527 -22.16 -6.24 -25.67
N TYR A 528 -21.59 -6.08 -24.47
CA TYR A 528 -21.99 -5.07 -23.49
C TYR A 528 -20.85 -4.09 -23.19
N ALA A 529 -20.99 -2.86 -23.67
CA ALA A 529 -20.07 -1.76 -23.44
C ALA A 529 -20.51 -0.96 -22.20
N ASN A 530 -20.16 -1.44 -21.01
CA ASN A 530 -20.68 -0.87 -19.76
C ASN A 530 -20.01 0.48 -19.46
N GLU A 531 -20.74 1.57 -19.70
CA GLU A 531 -20.28 2.95 -19.44
C GLU A 531 -18.98 3.33 -20.17
N THR A 532 -18.71 2.66 -21.30
CA THR A 532 -17.44 2.81 -22.02
C THR A 532 -17.60 2.63 -23.54
N ASN A 533 -16.51 2.82 -24.28
CA ASN A 533 -16.53 2.85 -25.74
C ASN A 533 -16.15 1.51 -26.37
N LEU A 534 -16.82 1.18 -27.48
CA LEU A 534 -16.52 0.03 -28.32
C LEU A 534 -16.05 0.47 -29.69
N THR A 535 -14.93 -0.08 -30.17
CA THR A 535 -14.49 0.06 -31.56
C THR A 535 -14.46 -1.31 -32.24
N ILE A 536 -15.10 -1.42 -33.41
CA ILE A 536 -15.04 -2.60 -34.29
C ILE A 536 -14.36 -2.17 -35.58
N ASN A 537 -13.22 -2.76 -35.91
CA ASN A 537 -12.33 -2.27 -36.96
C ASN A 537 -11.83 -3.40 -37.86
N ASN A 538 -12.02 -3.29 -39.18
CA ASN A 538 -11.46 -4.23 -40.16
C ASN A 538 -11.70 -5.72 -39.82
N CYS A 539 -12.91 -6.09 -39.40
CA CYS A 539 -13.28 -7.46 -39.08
C CYS A 539 -14.77 -7.70 -39.30
N ILE A 540 -15.22 -8.95 -39.09
CA ILE A 540 -16.63 -9.32 -39.13
C ILE A 540 -17.10 -9.63 -37.70
N VAL A 541 -18.17 -8.99 -37.24
CA VAL A 541 -18.80 -9.27 -35.94
C VAL A 541 -20.27 -9.62 -36.14
N ASN A 542 -20.66 -10.81 -35.68
CA ASN A 542 -22.04 -11.27 -35.66
C ASN A 542 -22.49 -11.38 -34.20
N ALA A 543 -23.38 -10.49 -33.77
CA ALA A 543 -23.92 -10.43 -32.42
C ALA A 543 -25.39 -10.87 -32.44
N GLU A 544 -25.71 -11.98 -31.78
CA GLU A 544 -27.09 -12.46 -31.65
C GLU A 544 -27.47 -12.57 -30.17
N SER A 545 -28.63 -12.03 -29.80
CA SER A 545 -29.21 -12.29 -28.49
C SER A 545 -30.73 -12.31 -28.51
N ARG A 546 -31.29 -13.00 -27.52
CA ARG A 546 -32.69 -12.84 -27.18
C ARG A 546 -33.02 -11.42 -26.70
N ALA A 547 -32.16 -10.77 -25.93
CA ALA A 547 -32.43 -9.44 -25.36
C ALA A 547 -31.83 -8.30 -26.20
N TYR A 548 -30.52 -8.08 -26.05
CA TYR A 548 -29.75 -7.01 -26.70
C TYR A 548 -28.61 -7.62 -27.51
N ALA A 549 -28.39 -7.22 -28.77
CA ALA A 549 -27.20 -7.70 -29.48
C ALA A 549 -25.95 -6.90 -29.07
N ILE A 550 -25.87 -5.61 -29.43
CA ILE A 550 -24.75 -4.73 -29.03
C ILE A 550 -25.35 -3.55 -28.28
N ALA A 551 -24.99 -3.37 -27.01
CA ALA A 551 -25.56 -2.30 -26.17
C ALA A 551 -24.53 -1.63 -25.26
N GLY A 552 -24.77 -0.35 -24.94
CA GLY A 552 -24.16 0.34 -23.79
C GLY A 552 -25.03 0.20 -22.52
N ASN A 553 -24.72 0.93 -21.44
CA ASN A 553 -25.43 0.80 -20.16
C ASN A 553 -26.73 1.63 -20.12
N ASP A 554 -26.64 2.92 -20.47
CA ASP A 554 -27.79 3.83 -20.45
C ASP A 554 -27.82 4.84 -21.61
N GLY A 555 -26.83 4.77 -22.52
CA GLY A 555 -26.73 5.65 -23.69
C GLY A 555 -26.34 7.09 -23.36
N THR A 556 -25.79 7.36 -22.18
CA THR A 556 -25.39 8.73 -21.79
C THR A 556 -23.96 9.08 -22.15
N ARG A 557 -23.05 8.10 -22.27
CA ARG A 557 -21.61 8.35 -22.49
C ARG A 557 -20.97 7.47 -23.56
N GLU A 558 -21.55 6.32 -23.85
CA GLU A 558 -20.96 5.27 -24.66
C GLU A 558 -20.97 5.63 -26.15
N THR A 559 -19.83 5.43 -26.82
CA THR A 559 -19.72 5.55 -28.27
C THR A 559 -19.39 4.19 -28.88
N LEU A 560 -20.20 3.78 -29.86
CA LEU A 560 -19.88 2.67 -30.75
C LEU A 560 -19.26 3.20 -32.05
N THR A 561 -18.04 2.78 -32.35
CA THR A 561 -17.38 3.09 -33.63
C THR A 561 -17.25 1.82 -34.46
N ILE A 562 -17.75 1.86 -35.71
CA ILE A 562 -17.61 0.78 -36.69
C ILE A 562 -16.81 1.33 -37.87
N ASN A 563 -15.62 0.78 -38.10
CA ASN A 563 -14.66 1.28 -39.08
C ASN A 563 -14.24 0.18 -40.05
N ASN A 564 -14.64 0.30 -41.32
CA ASN A 564 -14.35 -0.67 -42.39
C ASN A 564 -14.60 -2.13 -41.96
N ALA A 565 -15.67 -2.35 -41.18
CA ALA A 565 -16.03 -3.64 -40.61
C ALA A 565 -17.42 -4.06 -41.06
N MET A 566 -17.70 -5.36 -41.02
CA MET A 566 -19.04 -5.90 -41.26
C MET A 566 -19.65 -6.32 -39.94
N VAL A 567 -20.75 -5.68 -39.55
CA VAL A 567 -21.46 -5.97 -38.30
C VAL A 567 -22.86 -6.47 -38.60
N THR A 568 -23.19 -7.64 -38.08
CA THR A 568 -24.56 -8.13 -37.99
C THR A 568 -24.98 -8.12 -36.52
N ALA A 569 -26.12 -7.51 -36.20
CA ALA A 569 -26.64 -7.45 -34.84
C ALA A 569 -28.14 -7.79 -34.82
N GLU A 570 -28.56 -8.73 -33.97
CA GLU A 570 -29.96 -9.09 -33.79
C GLU A 570 -30.30 -9.30 -32.31
N GLY A 571 -30.96 -8.33 -31.70
CA GLY A 571 -31.49 -8.39 -30.33
C GLY A 571 -33.01 -8.36 -30.34
N LYS A 572 -33.63 -9.50 -30.00
CA LYS A 572 -35.04 -9.78 -30.33
C LYS A 572 -36.05 -9.07 -29.43
N GLU A 573 -35.73 -8.86 -28.16
CA GLU A 573 -36.68 -8.30 -27.18
C GLU A 573 -36.50 -6.79 -26.98
N ASN A 574 -35.27 -6.29 -26.90
CA ASN A 574 -35.02 -4.90 -26.50
C ASN A 574 -34.37 -4.05 -27.60
N GLY A 575 -33.36 -4.55 -28.30
CA GLY A 575 -32.76 -3.83 -29.42
C GLY A 575 -31.53 -4.52 -30.03
N SER A 576 -31.32 -4.34 -31.33
CA SER A 576 -30.15 -4.86 -32.02
C SER A 576 -28.89 -4.03 -31.76
N ILE A 577 -28.99 -2.71 -31.85
CA ILE A 577 -27.90 -1.78 -31.48
C ILE A 577 -28.54 -0.61 -30.76
N CYS A 578 -28.34 -0.49 -29.45
CA CYS A 578 -28.99 0.52 -28.60
C CYS A 578 -28.16 0.91 -27.39
N ASP A 579 -28.69 1.82 -26.56
CA ASP A 579 -28.08 2.34 -25.34
C ASP A 579 -26.68 2.94 -25.58
N PHE A 580 -26.48 3.59 -26.72
CA PHE A 580 -25.28 4.37 -27.04
C PHE A 580 -25.61 5.86 -27.13
N ALA A 581 -24.72 6.69 -26.58
CA ALA A 581 -24.78 8.14 -26.76
C ALA A 581 -24.51 8.54 -28.21
N ASN A 582 -23.66 7.77 -28.90
CA ASN A 582 -23.31 8.01 -30.29
C ASN A 582 -22.92 6.72 -31.03
N VAL A 583 -23.22 6.66 -32.33
CA VAL A 583 -22.73 5.63 -33.25
C VAL A 583 -21.99 6.30 -34.40
N VAL A 584 -20.73 5.94 -34.57
CA VAL A 584 -19.84 6.47 -35.60
C VAL A 584 -19.56 5.39 -36.63
N LEU A 585 -19.88 5.68 -37.90
CA LEU A 585 -19.61 4.78 -39.03
C LEU A 585 -18.52 5.39 -39.90
N VAL A 586 -17.45 4.65 -40.17
CA VAL A 586 -16.33 5.06 -41.02
C VAL A 586 -16.15 4.02 -42.12
N GLY A 587 -16.38 4.41 -43.37
CA GLY A 587 -16.32 3.49 -44.52
C GLY A 587 -17.41 2.40 -44.49
N CYS A 588 -18.50 2.62 -43.76
CA CYS A 588 -19.61 1.70 -43.63
C CYS A 588 -20.95 2.47 -43.63
N ASP A 589 -22.02 1.80 -44.05
CA ASP A 589 -23.40 2.26 -43.96
C ASP A 589 -24.30 1.22 -43.31
N ILE A 590 -25.47 1.65 -42.83
CA ILE A 590 -26.54 0.74 -42.38
C ILE A 590 -27.26 0.22 -43.62
N LEU A 591 -27.08 -1.07 -43.89
CA LEU A 591 -27.58 -1.74 -45.08
C LEU A 591 -28.96 -2.37 -44.85
N GLN A 592 -29.18 -2.86 -43.62
CA GLN A 592 -30.46 -3.40 -43.19
C GLN A 592 -30.78 -3.01 -41.74
N PRO A 593 -32.07 -2.79 -41.42
CA PRO A 593 -33.16 -2.63 -42.38
C PRO A 593 -33.03 -1.32 -43.17
N THR A 594 -33.48 -1.30 -44.43
CA THR A 594 -33.37 -0.11 -45.29
C THR A 594 -34.10 1.07 -44.65
N GLY A 595 -33.42 2.22 -44.58
CA GLY A 595 -33.96 3.45 -43.97
C GLY A 595 -33.75 3.55 -42.46
N ALA A 596 -33.12 2.56 -41.81
CA ALA A 596 -32.71 2.71 -40.42
C ALA A 596 -31.53 3.68 -40.30
N ALA A 597 -31.51 4.42 -39.20
CA ALA A 597 -30.47 5.38 -38.85
C ALA A 597 -30.21 5.37 -37.34
N PHE A 598 -29.08 5.90 -36.90
CA PHE A 598 -28.90 6.20 -35.49
C PHE A 598 -29.83 7.35 -35.08
N ASP A 599 -30.59 7.13 -34.02
CA ASP A 599 -31.49 8.11 -33.42
C ASP A 599 -30.95 8.46 -32.03
N ALA A 600 -30.57 9.73 -31.85
CA ALA A 600 -29.95 10.22 -30.63
C ALA A 600 -30.94 10.34 -29.46
N ASP A 601 -32.24 10.49 -29.72
CA ASP A 601 -33.26 10.55 -28.67
C ASP A 601 -33.60 9.14 -28.18
N LEU A 602 -33.63 8.17 -29.08
CA LEU A 602 -33.84 6.75 -28.76
C LEU A 602 -32.56 6.02 -28.35
N ARG A 603 -31.39 6.66 -28.47
CA ARG A 603 -30.07 6.12 -28.10
C ARG A 603 -29.68 4.85 -28.86
N GLY A 604 -30.10 4.71 -30.12
CA GLY A 604 -29.80 3.48 -30.88
C GLY A 604 -30.19 3.52 -32.34
N ILE A 605 -30.00 2.41 -33.04
CA ILE A 605 -30.43 2.26 -34.44
C ILE A 605 -31.94 2.07 -34.48
N ALA A 606 -32.63 3.01 -35.11
CA ALA A 606 -34.08 3.09 -35.15
C ALA A 606 -34.62 3.09 -36.58
N LEU A 607 -35.87 2.61 -36.71
CA LEU A 607 -36.65 2.67 -37.94
C LEU A 607 -38.09 3.04 -37.56
N ASN A 608 -38.69 4.01 -38.25
CA ASN A 608 -40.06 4.47 -37.99
C ASN A 608 -40.32 4.90 -36.53
N GLY A 609 -39.34 5.56 -35.90
CA GLY A 609 -39.46 6.08 -34.52
C GLY A 609 -39.38 5.01 -33.42
N ALA A 610 -38.88 3.80 -33.73
CA ALA A 610 -38.67 2.75 -32.75
C ALA A 610 -37.30 2.07 -32.96
N ILE A 611 -36.68 1.64 -31.87
CA ILE A 611 -35.44 0.85 -31.91
C ILE A 611 -35.65 -0.44 -32.71
N VAL A 612 -34.71 -0.73 -33.60
CA VAL A 612 -34.73 -1.93 -34.43
C VAL A 612 -34.42 -3.15 -33.56
N LYS A 613 -35.34 -4.14 -33.57
CA LYS A 613 -35.20 -5.44 -32.90
C LYS A 613 -34.97 -6.60 -33.86
N SER A 614 -35.07 -6.33 -35.16
CA SER A 614 -34.71 -7.27 -36.22
C SER A 614 -33.21 -7.18 -36.52
N LYS A 615 -32.73 -8.09 -37.35
CA LYS A 615 -31.36 -8.06 -37.85
C LYS A 615 -30.99 -6.70 -38.44
N VAL A 616 -29.93 -6.10 -37.89
CA VAL A 616 -29.23 -4.92 -38.41
C VAL A 616 -27.97 -5.40 -39.10
N ILE A 617 -27.71 -4.90 -40.30
CA ILE A 617 -26.48 -5.18 -41.06
C ILE A 617 -25.81 -3.84 -41.36
N ILE A 618 -24.55 -3.70 -40.95
CA ILE A 618 -23.69 -2.55 -41.21
C ILE A 618 -22.46 -3.06 -41.96
N GLY A 619 -22.06 -2.37 -43.02
CA GLY A 619 -20.88 -2.74 -43.78
C GLY A 619 -20.63 -1.81 -44.96
N ASP A 620 -19.69 -2.18 -45.82
CA ASP A 620 -19.36 -1.39 -47.01
C ASP A 620 -20.57 -1.29 -47.97
N PRO A 621 -21.07 -0.07 -48.27
CA PRO A 621 -22.22 0.13 -49.16
C PRO A 621 -21.97 -0.30 -50.60
N SER A 622 -20.70 -0.41 -51.01
CA SER A 622 -20.30 -0.80 -52.37
C SER A 622 -20.15 -2.32 -52.55
N SER A 623 -20.15 -3.09 -51.45
CA SER A 623 -20.02 -4.54 -51.50
C SER A 623 -21.36 -5.22 -51.87
N ILE A 624 -21.31 -6.25 -52.72
CA ILE A 624 -22.50 -6.98 -53.19
C ILE A 624 -22.99 -7.89 -52.05
N HIS A 625 -23.98 -7.42 -51.29
CA HIS A 625 -24.63 -8.22 -50.26
C HIS A 625 -25.72 -9.10 -50.87
N THR A 626 -25.59 -10.41 -50.76
CA THR A 626 -26.65 -11.36 -51.15
C THR A 626 -27.84 -11.16 -50.20
N PRO A 627 -29.03 -10.76 -50.67
CA PRO A 627 -30.19 -10.61 -49.80
C PRO A 627 -30.48 -11.96 -49.14
N THR A 628 -30.59 -11.98 -47.81
CA THR A 628 -31.08 -13.16 -47.10
C THR A 628 -32.59 -13.25 -47.37
N ILE A 629 -32.97 -14.11 -48.33
CA ILE A 629 -34.37 -14.35 -48.66
C ILE A 629 -35.00 -15.07 -47.45
N ASP A 630 -36.02 -14.46 -46.87
CA ASP A 630 -36.91 -15.09 -45.90
C ASP A 630 -37.62 -16.28 -46.58
N ASN A 631 -37.26 -17.50 -46.20
CA ASN A 631 -37.75 -18.75 -46.80
C ASN A 631 -39.21 -19.10 -46.40
N ALA A 632 -39.94 -18.20 -45.73
CA ALA A 632 -41.36 -18.36 -45.55
C ALA A 632 -42.10 -18.13 -46.88
N ALA A 633 -42.45 -19.21 -47.59
CA ALA A 633 -43.26 -19.15 -48.80
C ALA A 633 -44.59 -18.41 -48.53
N LYS A 634 -44.69 -17.13 -48.93
CA LYS A 634 -45.94 -16.38 -48.86
C LYS A 634 -46.96 -17.03 -49.81
N GLN A 635 -47.97 -17.68 -49.23
CA GLN A 635 -49.11 -18.21 -49.99
C GLN A 635 -49.96 -17.05 -50.53
N GLY A 636 -50.37 -17.12 -51.79
CA GLY A 636 -51.16 -16.09 -52.48
C GLY A 636 -50.76 -15.87 -53.93
N ILE A 637 -51.56 -15.09 -54.64
CA ILE A 637 -51.27 -14.63 -56.00
C ILE A 637 -50.82 -13.17 -55.94
N TYR A 638 -49.75 -12.85 -56.66
CA TYR A 638 -49.19 -11.50 -56.72
C TYR A 638 -48.94 -11.09 -58.17
N THR A 639 -49.03 -9.80 -58.46
CA THR A 639 -48.49 -9.23 -59.70
C THR A 639 -46.96 -9.34 -59.71
N LEU A 640 -46.32 -9.16 -60.88
CA LEU A 640 -44.86 -9.02 -60.99
C LEU A 640 -44.30 -7.86 -60.16
N SER A 641 -45.12 -6.85 -59.86
CA SER A 641 -44.78 -5.72 -58.98
C SER A 641 -45.04 -5.98 -57.49
N GLY A 642 -45.44 -7.21 -57.11
CA GLY A 642 -45.61 -7.61 -55.70
C GLY A 642 -46.95 -7.24 -55.07
N VAL A 643 -47.94 -6.79 -55.84
CA VAL A 643 -49.30 -6.48 -55.34
C VAL A 643 -50.07 -7.77 -55.14
N LYS A 644 -50.57 -8.02 -53.93
CA LYS A 644 -51.39 -9.19 -53.60
C LYS A 644 -52.77 -9.10 -54.27
N LEU A 645 -53.15 -10.17 -54.97
CA LEU A 645 -54.45 -10.32 -55.62
C LEU A 645 -55.31 -11.31 -54.82
N ASN A 646 -56.55 -10.92 -54.54
CA ASN A 646 -57.52 -11.75 -53.79
C ASN A 646 -58.47 -12.53 -54.71
N SER A 647 -58.09 -12.74 -55.97
CA SER A 647 -58.85 -13.49 -56.98
C SER A 647 -58.28 -14.89 -57.19
N LYS A 648 -59.01 -15.80 -57.84
CA LYS A 648 -58.44 -17.08 -58.28
C LYS A 648 -57.65 -16.88 -59.57
N VAL A 649 -56.65 -17.74 -59.83
CA VAL A 649 -55.85 -17.68 -61.07
C VAL A 649 -56.77 -17.69 -62.30
N GLU A 650 -57.86 -18.45 -62.26
CA GLU A 650 -58.89 -18.60 -63.31
C GLU A 650 -59.64 -17.32 -63.68
N ASP A 651 -59.61 -16.28 -62.83
CA ASP A 651 -60.36 -15.03 -63.02
C ASP A 651 -59.49 -13.85 -63.48
N LEU A 652 -58.15 -14.00 -63.45
CA LEU A 652 -57.21 -12.94 -63.83
C LEU A 652 -57.17 -12.65 -65.36
N PRO A 653 -56.91 -11.42 -65.81
CA PRO A 653 -56.63 -11.17 -67.23
C PRO A 653 -55.32 -11.85 -67.68
N ARG A 654 -55.13 -12.05 -68.99
CA ARG A 654 -53.88 -12.61 -69.54
C ARG A 654 -52.68 -11.82 -69.06
N GLY A 655 -51.65 -12.52 -68.57
CA GLY A 655 -50.52 -11.89 -67.92
C GLY A 655 -49.65 -12.85 -67.13
N ILE A 656 -48.62 -12.31 -66.50
CA ILE A 656 -47.67 -13.06 -65.68
C ILE A 656 -47.91 -12.73 -64.22
N TYR A 657 -48.10 -13.77 -63.41
CA TYR A 657 -48.37 -13.67 -61.98
C TYR A 657 -47.40 -14.55 -61.18
N ILE A 658 -47.20 -14.22 -59.91
CA ILE A 658 -46.50 -15.07 -58.95
C ILE A 658 -47.57 -15.76 -58.10
N VAL A 659 -47.73 -17.07 -58.25
CA VAL A 659 -48.70 -17.89 -57.52
C VAL A 659 -47.92 -18.80 -56.57
N ASN A 660 -48.07 -18.59 -55.26
CA ASN A 660 -47.39 -19.38 -54.22
C ASN A 660 -45.87 -19.48 -54.47
N GLY A 661 -45.24 -18.36 -54.85
CA GLY A 661 -43.81 -18.28 -55.12
C GLY A 661 -43.36 -18.79 -56.50
N LYS A 662 -44.27 -19.24 -57.38
CA LYS A 662 -43.94 -19.66 -58.75
C LYS A 662 -44.49 -18.69 -59.79
N LYS A 663 -43.70 -18.39 -60.82
CA LYS A 663 -44.14 -17.63 -61.99
C LYS A 663 -45.13 -18.47 -62.80
N VAL A 664 -46.34 -17.95 -63.00
CA VAL A 664 -47.42 -18.57 -63.78
C VAL A 664 -47.84 -17.60 -64.87
N VAL A 665 -47.97 -18.11 -66.10
CA VAL A 665 -48.47 -17.35 -67.25
C VAL A 665 -49.91 -17.76 -67.50
N LYS A 666 -50.81 -16.78 -67.63
CA LYS A 666 -52.23 -16.97 -67.94
C LYS A 666 -52.58 -16.44 -69.32
#